data_AF-A0AAV6K465-F1
#
_entry.id   AF-A0AAV6K465-F1
#
_cell.length_a   1.000
_cell.length_b   1.000
_cell.length_c   1.000
_cell.angle_alpha   90.00
_cell.angle_beta   90.00
_cell.angle_gamma   90.00
#
_symmetry.space_group_name_H-M   'P 1'
#
loop_
_entity.id
_entity.type
_entity.pdbx_description
1 polymer ?
#
loop_
_entity_poly.entity_id
_entity_poly.type
_entity_poly.pdbx_seq_one_letter_code
_entity_poly.pdbx_strand_id
1 'polypeptide(L)'
;METKNKRDTLERIRRSLRFNNGCYVDPIGKAGGLALWWTDEVTLDVRFSSKNLIRCNVTWPRINSSFLITFVYAPPVWNDRMSFWDCLKTIARENGYPWLCVGDLNDFGAQAEKQGGMPCSRGRMDQFHSLMSDCEFMDLEFKGPSYTWSNNQEGENNIRIRLDRALATVEWRNLFPLAQVLHELKVGSDHCPLLVKCRVPLKKVPFMFKFESKWSTHGDCSQVIGNAWSEPIRGSDLFRLAQKLKKCKHALLDWSKQVFGKDRMRLKQLQERLKLIQAEDFSQENLLRERELVKEMEVLYLREEMALHQRSRINWLNYGDRNSAFFHACMNQRRQRNQLLRLKDDSGIWIADEDGINDQIRDFFTGLFEGAEARDFSKNLSLSFSLPSMDPEIAALRRLSENFDSALNSDFADAVIAAACGLEIPVHRCILSVRSPFFKNIFSGTEGGVKLELKDLAKDFEVSFHAVVTVLAFLYSGRVRSLRPDGVCVCVDDECEHVACRPAVDFAVEVLYASFVFETPELVALYQRHLLDILDKIAADDILVVLSLANICGKECDGLLIRCVENIVRSDVDIVTLDKTLPGHIVTRIVDSRKELGFHGPESSSFPDKHVKRLHRALDSHDVELVRMLIKEEHTSIDDACALHYAVAYCDAKIITGILDLAIADVNHTSPRGYTVLHIAAMRKEPRIIVSLLTKGAQPAALTSDGRKALTISKRLTRAADYYKSTERGKASPKDRLCIEILEQAERRDPLLGEVSASLAKVEDDLRMKALYLEGRVALAKLLFPTEANVAMYVAQVDGTSEHLHRIRALAKTVELGKHFFPRCSEVIDDMVDDDDLSELLYIQNGTREERQLKKRRYIEIQEAITKAFHEDKEELNKSIDISSSSRPVRGVGRPNGKLPLKK
;
A
#
# COMPACT_ATOMS: atom_id res chain seq x y z
N MET A 1 -19.45 28.99 17.62
CA MET A 1 -18.85 29.52 18.86
C MET A 1 -19.95 30.08 19.74
N GLU A 2 -19.87 29.73 21.02
CA GLU A 2 -20.80 30.14 22.07
C GLU A 2 -20.63 31.64 22.39
N THR A 3 -21.73 32.38 22.51
CA THR A 3 -21.65 33.83 22.72
C THR A 3 -21.48 34.24 24.19
N LYS A 4 -21.98 33.42 25.14
CA LYS A 4 -21.98 33.68 26.62
C LYS A 4 -22.58 35.03 27.05
N ASN A 5 -23.18 35.75 26.12
CA ASN A 5 -23.71 37.09 26.31
C ASN A 5 -25.17 37.10 25.87
N LYS A 6 -26.01 37.85 26.59
CA LYS A 6 -27.42 38.05 26.26
C LYS A 6 -27.57 38.93 25.03
N ARG A 7 -28.72 38.82 24.36
CA ARG A 7 -29.10 39.59 23.16
C ARG A 7 -28.72 41.06 23.22
N ASP A 8 -29.03 41.79 24.30
CA ASP A 8 -28.82 43.25 24.37
C ASP A 8 -27.37 43.67 24.11
N THR A 9 -26.41 42.90 24.65
CA THR A 9 -24.98 43.17 24.45
C THR A 9 -24.57 42.86 23.01
N LEU A 10 -25.07 41.76 22.47
CA LEU A 10 -24.77 41.30 21.11
C LEU A 10 -25.40 42.19 20.04
N GLU A 11 -26.55 42.80 20.31
CA GLU A 11 -27.14 43.78 19.40
C GLU A 11 -26.29 45.03 19.24
N ARG A 12 -25.71 45.53 20.35
CA ARG A 12 -24.79 46.68 20.30
C ARG A 12 -23.56 46.37 19.46
N ILE A 13 -22.96 45.18 19.64
CA ILE A 13 -21.79 44.73 18.87
C ILE A 13 -22.15 44.55 17.39
N ARG A 14 -23.28 43.91 17.09
CA ARG A 14 -23.77 43.74 15.72
C ARG A 14 -23.90 45.08 15.00
N ARG A 15 -24.51 46.08 15.65
CA ARG A 15 -24.67 47.43 15.09
C ARG A 15 -23.33 48.12 14.86
N SER A 16 -22.36 47.98 15.78
CA SER A 16 -21.00 48.54 15.56
C SER A 16 -20.25 47.89 14.40
N LEU A 17 -20.51 46.60 14.13
CA LEU A 17 -19.92 45.83 13.02
C LEU A 17 -20.70 45.98 11.70
N ARG A 18 -21.73 46.85 11.65
CA ARG A 18 -22.51 47.17 10.45
C ARG A 18 -23.26 45.98 9.83
N PHE A 19 -23.62 44.97 10.63
CA PHE A 19 -24.56 43.95 10.20
C PHE A 19 -25.98 44.44 10.45
N ASN A 20 -26.85 44.42 9.44
CA ASN A 20 -28.20 44.99 9.52
C ASN A 20 -29.22 44.06 10.19
N ASN A 21 -28.99 42.75 10.10
CA ASN A 21 -29.91 41.73 10.60
C ASN A 21 -29.20 40.76 11.56
N GLY A 22 -29.98 40.17 12.47
CA GLY A 22 -29.45 39.17 13.40
C GLY A 22 -30.50 38.26 14.02
N CYS A 23 -30.10 37.04 14.35
CA CYS A 23 -30.85 36.04 15.11
C CYS A 23 -30.04 35.63 16.33
N TYR A 24 -30.71 35.40 17.46
CA TYR A 24 -30.08 35.17 18.75
C TYR A 24 -30.80 34.05 19.48
N VAL A 25 -30.02 33.18 20.12
CA VAL A 25 -30.47 32.24 21.14
C VAL A 25 -29.73 32.61 22.40
N ASP A 26 -30.44 32.99 23.47
CA ASP A 26 -29.80 33.46 24.69
C ASP A 26 -29.08 32.32 25.45
N PRO A 27 -27.98 32.64 26.17
CA PRO A 27 -27.33 31.69 27.05
C PRO A 27 -28.21 31.31 28.25
N ILE A 28 -28.08 30.07 28.72
CA ILE A 28 -28.64 29.63 29.99
C ILE A 28 -27.54 29.71 31.06
N GLY A 29 -27.61 30.74 31.91
CA GLY A 29 -26.58 31.02 32.90
C GLY A 29 -25.28 31.50 32.24
N LYS A 30 -24.18 30.76 32.45
CA LYS A 30 -22.86 31.02 31.83
C LYS A 30 -22.57 30.12 30.63
N ALA A 31 -23.55 29.34 30.17
CA ALA A 31 -23.41 28.32 29.15
C ALA A 31 -24.41 28.49 28.00
N GLY A 32 -24.00 28.11 26.79
CA GLY A 32 -24.74 28.30 25.55
C GLY A 32 -24.77 29.74 25.04
N GLY A 33 -25.62 29.94 24.05
CA GLY A 33 -25.79 31.21 23.37
C GLY A 33 -25.27 31.14 21.93
N LEU A 34 -26.16 31.42 20.97
CA LEU A 34 -25.82 31.47 19.55
C LEU A 34 -26.22 32.83 19.00
N ALA A 35 -25.39 33.36 18.09
CA ALA A 35 -25.72 34.55 17.33
C ALA A 35 -25.40 34.31 15.86
N LEU A 36 -26.33 34.71 15.01
CA LEU A 36 -26.17 34.73 13.56
C LEU A 36 -26.42 36.16 13.10
N TRP A 37 -25.47 36.76 12.38
CA TRP A 37 -25.57 38.12 11.84
C TRP A 37 -25.39 38.10 10.33
N TRP A 38 -26.13 38.94 9.62
CA TRP A 38 -26.02 39.07 8.17
C TRP A 38 -26.35 40.48 7.68
N THR A 39 -25.88 40.80 6.47
CA THR A 39 -26.14 42.05 5.76
C THR A 39 -27.32 41.87 4.80
N ASP A 40 -27.82 42.96 4.22
CA ASP A 40 -28.93 42.91 3.26
C ASP A 40 -28.55 42.34 1.89
N GLU A 41 -27.27 42.00 1.68
CA GLU A 41 -26.79 41.34 0.44
C GLU A 41 -27.33 39.91 0.27
N VAL A 42 -27.77 39.28 1.37
CA VAL A 42 -28.30 37.92 1.40
C VAL A 42 -29.56 37.91 2.25
N THR A 43 -30.63 37.31 1.72
CA THR A 43 -31.86 37.09 2.49
C THR A 43 -31.77 35.75 3.21
N LEU A 44 -31.72 35.81 4.54
CA LEU A 44 -31.80 34.64 5.41
C LEU A 44 -33.17 34.57 6.09
N ASP A 45 -33.92 33.52 5.79
CA ASP A 45 -35.20 33.19 6.43
C ASP A 45 -34.95 32.12 7.51
N VAL A 46 -34.97 32.53 8.78
CA VAL A 46 -34.69 31.64 9.92
C VAL A 46 -35.89 30.73 10.15
N ARG A 47 -35.77 29.45 9.80
CA ARG A 47 -36.84 28.46 9.92
C ARG A 47 -36.94 27.82 11.29
N PHE A 48 -35.80 27.66 11.94
CA PHE A 48 -35.74 27.02 13.24
C PHE A 48 -34.48 27.45 13.98
N SER A 49 -34.59 27.70 15.26
CA SER A 49 -33.45 27.98 16.15
C SER A 49 -33.59 27.23 17.45
N SER A 50 -32.48 26.76 17.97
CA SER A 50 -32.36 26.07 19.25
C SER A 50 -31.00 26.35 19.86
N LYS A 51 -30.76 25.86 21.08
CA LYS A 51 -29.43 25.95 21.71
C LYS A 51 -28.31 25.23 20.93
N ASN A 52 -28.65 24.30 20.03
CA ASN A 52 -27.67 23.47 19.32
C ASN A 52 -27.56 23.79 17.81
N LEU A 53 -28.54 24.49 17.23
CA LEU A 53 -28.47 24.86 15.81
C LEU A 53 -29.34 26.07 15.47
N ILE A 54 -28.97 26.77 14.40
CA ILE A 54 -29.82 27.76 13.71
C ILE A 54 -29.92 27.34 12.24
N ARG A 55 -31.14 27.10 11.77
CA ARG A 55 -31.44 26.66 10.41
C ARG A 55 -32.11 27.78 9.62
N CYS A 56 -31.55 28.09 8.46
CA CYS A 56 -32.01 29.18 7.61
C CYS A 56 -32.18 28.72 6.16
N ASN A 57 -33.24 29.19 5.52
CA ASN A 57 -33.32 29.18 4.06
C ASN A 57 -32.58 30.41 3.54
N VAL A 58 -31.67 30.19 2.61
CA VAL A 58 -30.85 31.24 2.01
C VAL A 58 -31.38 31.53 0.61
N THR A 59 -31.72 32.80 0.38
CA THR A 59 -31.95 33.33 -0.95
C THR A 59 -30.91 34.41 -1.19
N TRP A 60 -30.03 34.17 -2.17
CA TRP A 60 -28.97 35.11 -2.50
C TRP A 60 -29.20 35.59 -3.93
N PRO A 61 -29.39 36.90 -4.18
CA PRO A 61 -29.70 37.43 -5.51
C PRO A 61 -28.72 37.02 -6.64
N ARG A 62 -27.49 36.62 -6.28
CA ARG A 62 -26.47 36.17 -7.24
C ARG A 62 -26.66 34.73 -7.74
N ILE A 63 -27.59 33.98 -7.15
CA ILE A 63 -27.90 32.59 -7.53
C ILE A 63 -29.40 32.45 -7.83
N ASN A 64 -29.74 31.70 -8.89
CA ASN A 64 -31.13 31.44 -9.26
C ASN A 64 -31.78 30.31 -8.44
N SER A 65 -31.20 29.92 -7.31
CA SER A 65 -31.68 28.82 -6.47
C SER A 65 -31.52 29.17 -5.00
N SER A 66 -32.54 28.87 -4.20
CA SER A 66 -32.42 28.89 -2.75
C SER A 66 -31.73 27.61 -2.26
N PHE A 67 -31.07 27.69 -1.11
CA PHE A 67 -30.44 26.55 -0.47
C PHE A 67 -30.63 26.61 1.06
N LEU A 68 -30.55 25.47 1.72
CA LEU A 68 -30.63 25.36 3.17
C LEU A 68 -29.23 25.55 3.77
N ILE A 69 -29.12 26.36 4.82
CA ILE A 69 -27.91 26.42 5.66
C ILE A 69 -28.28 26.09 7.11
N THR A 70 -27.45 25.30 7.77
CA THR A 70 -27.61 24.95 9.18
C THR A 70 -26.31 25.25 9.91
N PHE A 71 -26.37 26.22 10.81
CA PHE A 71 -25.28 26.57 11.71
C PHE A 71 -25.37 25.70 12.95
N VAL A 72 -24.34 24.88 13.20
CA VAL A 72 -24.37 23.85 14.24
C VAL A 72 -23.44 24.19 15.40
N TYR A 73 -23.92 23.90 16.60
CA TYR A 73 -23.19 23.78 17.84
C TYR A 73 -23.69 22.53 18.55
N ALA A 74 -23.17 21.37 18.15
CA ALA A 74 -23.66 20.08 18.62
C ALA A 74 -23.38 19.88 20.11
N PRO A 75 -24.20 19.11 20.84
CA PRO A 75 -23.96 18.86 22.25
C PRO A 75 -22.59 18.20 22.53
N PRO A 76 -21.86 18.63 23.58
CA PRO A 76 -20.60 17.99 23.96
C PRO A 76 -20.82 16.64 24.66
N VAL A 77 -22.01 16.43 25.23
CA VAL A 77 -22.40 15.17 25.91
C VAL A 77 -22.88 14.16 24.88
N TRP A 78 -22.35 12.94 24.97
CA TRP A 78 -22.60 11.85 24.03
C TRP A 78 -24.08 11.56 23.77
N ASN A 79 -24.88 11.31 24.82
CA ASN A 79 -26.28 10.93 24.68
C ASN A 79 -27.13 12.04 24.02
N ASP A 80 -26.89 13.29 24.43
CA ASP A 80 -27.55 14.46 23.85
C ASP A 80 -27.15 14.64 22.39
N ARG A 81 -25.89 14.34 22.06
CA ARG A 81 -25.39 14.39 20.70
C ARG A 81 -26.06 13.36 19.81
N MET A 82 -26.24 12.11 20.25
CA MET A 82 -26.96 11.12 19.45
C MET A 82 -28.38 11.55 19.12
N SER A 83 -29.10 12.12 20.09
CA SER A 83 -30.43 12.69 19.86
C SER A 83 -30.39 13.86 18.86
N PHE A 84 -29.34 14.68 18.90
CA PHE A 84 -29.11 15.75 17.94
C PHE A 84 -28.81 15.23 16.52
N TRP A 85 -28.13 14.09 16.42
CA TRP A 85 -27.80 13.46 15.14
C TRP A 85 -29.05 12.93 14.45
N ASP A 86 -29.94 12.29 15.19
CA ASP A 86 -31.25 11.88 14.68
C ASP A 86 -32.11 13.06 14.21
N CYS A 87 -31.98 14.21 14.89
CA CYS A 87 -32.59 15.45 14.42
C CYS A 87 -32.02 15.90 13.06
N LEU A 88 -30.70 15.89 12.88
CA LEU A 88 -30.07 16.21 11.57
C LEU A 88 -30.50 15.23 10.48
N LYS A 89 -30.57 13.92 10.77
CA LYS A 89 -31.06 12.89 9.84
C LYS A 89 -32.51 13.13 9.44
N THR A 90 -33.35 13.57 10.39
CA THR A 90 -34.74 13.93 10.11
C THR A 90 -34.83 15.15 9.20
N ILE A 91 -34.02 16.18 9.47
CA ILE A 91 -33.90 17.35 8.58
C ILE A 91 -33.47 16.93 7.18
N ALA A 92 -32.51 16.00 7.05
CA ALA A 92 -32.07 15.50 5.75
C ALA A 92 -33.21 14.84 4.96
N ARG A 93 -34.01 13.98 5.62
CA ARG A 93 -35.14 13.26 4.98
C ARG A 93 -36.24 14.19 4.50
N GLU A 94 -36.48 15.28 5.24
CA GLU A 94 -37.50 16.28 4.93
C GLU A 94 -37.01 17.36 3.95
N ASN A 95 -35.69 17.46 3.74
CA ASN A 95 -35.08 18.53 2.98
C ASN A 95 -35.08 18.24 1.47
N GLY A 96 -35.71 19.13 0.70
CA GLY A 96 -35.68 19.13 -0.77
C GLY A 96 -34.71 20.15 -1.38
N TYR A 97 -33.94 20.87 -0.56
CA TYR A 97 -33.04 21.93 -1.02
C TYR A 97 -31.57 21.50 -0.98
N PRO A 98 -30.70 22.07 -1.82
CA PRO A 98 -29.26 21.98 -1.64
C PRO A 98 -28.88 22.39 -0.21
N TRP A 99 -28.07 21.60 0.51
CA TRP A 99 -27.84 21.83 1.95
C TRP A 99 -26.37 22.00 2.31
N LEU A 100 -26.08 23.01 3.12
CA LEU A 100 -24.80 23.23 3.81
C LEU A 100 -25.02 23.19 5.33
N CYS A 101 -24.31 22.32 6.01
CA CYS A 101 -24.23 22.23 7.46
C CYS A 101 -22.84 22.67 7.93
N VAL A 102 -22.74 23.69 8.76
CA VAL A 102 -21.47 24.31 9.12
C VAL A 102 -21.40 24.65 10.60
N GLY A 103 -20.27 24.39 11.24
CA GLY A 103 -20.02 24.77 12.63
C GLY A 103 -19.34 23.67 13.43
N ASP A 104 -19.53 23.73 14.74
CA ASP A 104 -18.91 22.83 15.72
C ASP A 104 -19.78 21.58 15.91
N LEU A 105 -19.30 20.44 15.43
CA LEU A 105 -19.99 19.16 15.54
C LEU A 105 -19.65 18.42 16.84
N ASN A 106 -18.69 18.91 17.63
CA ASN A 106 -18.20 18.28 18.85
C ASN A 106 -17.79 16.80 18.69
N ASP A 107 -17.49 16.37 17.46
CA ASP A 107 -17.02 15.01 17.16
C ASP A 107 -16.16 14.97 15.89
N PHE A 108 -15.48 13.84 15.67
CA PHE A 108 -14.54 13.63 14.58
C PHE A 108 -14.64 12.21 14.01
N GLY A 109 -14.24 12.02 12.75
CA GLY A 109 -14.44 10.79 11.99
C GLY A 109 -13.21 9.87 11.94
N ALA A 110 -12.01 10.38 12.21
CA ALA A 110 -10.79 9.57 12.15
C ALA A 110 -9.80 9.90 13.27
N GLN A 111 -9.03 8.89 13.72
CA GLN A 111 -8.02 9.07 14.77
C GLN A 111 -6.94 10.11 14.40
N ALA A 112 -6.61 10.24 13.12
CA ALA A 112 -5.67 11.25 12.62
C ALA A 112 -6.15 12.70 12.85
N GLU A 113 -7.44 12.90 13.13
CA GLU A 113 -8.04 14.21 13.42
C GLU A 113 -7.95 14.58 14.91
N LYS A 114 -7.30 13.73 15.72
CA LYS A 114 -7.04 13.92 17.14
C LYS A 114 -5.56 13.70 17.45
N GLN A 115 -4.98 14.66 18.18
CA GLN A 115 -3.64 14.57 18.73
C GLN A 115 -3.69 14.69 20.26
N GLY A 116 -2.95 13.81 20.95
CA GLY A 116 -2.89 13.76 22.41
C GLY A 116 -4.07 13.03 23.07
N GLY A 117 -3.87 12.60 24.33
CA GLY A 117 -4.84 11.81 25.10
C GLY A 117 -5.13 10.41 24.53
N MET A 118 -6.08 9.70 25.13
CA MET A 118 -6.42 8.32 24.76
C MET A 118 -7.01 8.20 23.34
N PRO A 119 -6.69 7.16 22.56
CA PRO A 119 -7.34 6.89 21.27
C PRO A 119 -8.86 6.79 21.38
N CYS A 120 -9.58 7.23 20.35
CA CYS A 120 -11.04 7.13 20.30
C CYS A 120 -11.47 5.72 19.93
N SER A 121 -12.55 5.22 20.55
CA SER A 121 -13.15 3.93 20.18
C SER A 121 -13.70 3.95 18.74
N ARG A 122 -13.45 2.89 17.97
CA ARG A 122 -13.97 2.75 16.59
C ARG A 122 -15.48 2.95 16.48
N GLY A 123 -16.25 2.33 17.39
CA GLY A 123 -17.71 2.46 17.38
C GLY A 123 -18.26 3.89 17.51
N ARG A 124 -17.48 4.82 18.07
CA ARG A 124 -17.83 6.24 18.11
C ARG A 124 -17.59 6.93 16.76
N MET A 125 -16.49 6.60 16.08
CA MET A 125 -16.19 7.08 14.73
C MET A 125 -17.17 6.51 13.70
N ASP A 126 -17.59 5.25 13.86
CA ASP A 126 -18.59 4.61 12.98
C ASP A 126 -19.95 5.30 13.04
N GLN A 127 -20.36 5.73 14.24
CA GLN A 127 -21.54 6.55 14.41
C GLN A 127 -21.38 7.87 13.67
N PHE A 128 -20.19 8.49 13.73
CA PHE A 128 -19.87 9.70 12.96
C PHE A 128 -20.13 9.54 11.46
N HIS A 129 -19.61 8.45 10.90
CA HIS A 129 -19.80 8.09 9.50
C HIS A 129 -21.25 7.74 9.14
N SER A 130 -22.03 7.16 10.06
CA SER A 130 -23.46 6.90 9.84
C SER A 130 -24.25 8.19 9.61
N LEU A 131 -24.01 9.27 10.37
CA LEU A 131 -24.68 10.57 10.10
C LEU A 131 -24.28 11.13 8.74
N MET A 132 -22.98 11.09 8.43
CA MET A 132 -22.47 11.58 7.15
C MET A 132 -23.17 10.87 5.99
N SER A 133 -23.30 9.54 6.08
CA SER A 133 -23.99 8.72 5.08
C SER A 133 -25.49 9.02 5.01
N ASP A 134 -26.20 9.01 6.15
CA ASP A 134 -27.66 9.18 6.20
C ASP A 134 -28.11 10.57 5.76
N CYS A 135 -27.27 11.58 5.94
CA CYS A 135 -27.52 12.95 5.49
C CYS A 135 -26.98 13.24 4.08
N GLU A 136 -26.37 12.26 3.42
CA GLU A 136 -25.68 12.41 2.12
C GLU A 136 -24.64 13.55 2.14
N PHE A 137 -23.98 13.75 3.28
CA PHE A 137 -23.00 14.80 3.46
C PHE A 137 -21.64 14.41 2.90
N MET A 138 -21.03 15.36 2.19
CA MET A 138 -19.61 15.39 1.89
C MET A 138 -18.91 16.42 2.78
N ASP A 139 -17.81 16.02 3.43
CA ASP A 139 -16.92 16.96 4.12
C ASP A 139 -16.19 17.82 3.07
N LEU A 140 -16.29 19.14 3.19
CA LEU A 140 -15.61 20.05 2.29
C LEU A 140 -14.14 20.19 2.71
N GLU A 141 -13.23 19.98 1.75
CA GLU A 141 -11.79 20.17 1.97
C GLU A 141 -11.46 21.59 2.44
N PHE A 142 -10.51 21.69 3.38
CA PHE A 142 -10.11 22.94 4.02
C PHE A 142 -8.64 23.28 3.76
N LYS A 143 -8.27 24.55 3.95
CA LYS A 143 -6.88 25.02 4.05
C LYS A 143 -6.66 25.72 5.38
N GLY A 144 -5.47 25.57 5.96
CA GLY A 144 -5.13 26.12 7.28
C GLY A 144 -4.78 25.02 8.28
N PRO A 145 -4.78 25.32 9.60
CA PRO A 145 -4.43 24.35 10.64
C PRO A 145 -5.30 23.09 10.60
N SER A 146 -4.68 21.91 10.75
CA SER A 146 -5.38 20.61 10.70
C SER A 146 -6.36 20.39 11.87
N TYR A 147 -6.10 21.01 13.01
CA TYR A 147 -6.94 20.92 14.21
C TYR A 147 -7.63 22.26 14.45
N THR A 148 -8.94 22.21 14.74
CA THR A 148 -9.74 23.42 14.95
C THR A 148 -9.91 23.73 16.42
N TRP A 149 -9.73 22.77 17.33
CA TRP A 149 -9.86 22.95 18.76
C TRP A 149 -8.60 22.46 19.50
N SER A 150 -8.30 23.08 20.63
CA SER A 150 -7.29 22.59 21.58
C SER A 150 -7.67 22.95 23.00
N ASN A 151 -7.44 22.02 23.93
CA ASN A 151 -7.67 22.23 25.36
C ASN A 151 -6.70 23.24 26.02
N ASN A 152 -5.73 23.77 25.27
CA ASN A 152 -4.73 24.75 25.71
C ASN A 152 -3.90 24.34 26.93
N GLN A 153 -3.81 23.05 27.24
CA GLN A 153 -2.92 22.55 28.31
C GLN A 153 -1.49 22.43 27.80
N GLU A 154 -0.51 22.40 28.72
CA GLU A 154 0.90 22.30 28.37
C GLU A 154 1.39 20.84 28.26
N GLY A 155 2.43 20.63 27.47
CA GLY A 155 3.11 19.33 27.33
C GLY A 155 2.20 18.21 26.80
N GLU A 156 2.38 17.01 27.34
CA GLU A 156 1.66 15.79 26.94
C GLU A 156 0.15 15.83 27.23
N ASN A 157 -0.28 16.76 28.10
CA ASN A 157 -1.70 16.97 28.39
C ASN A 157 -2.40 17.82 27.33
N ASN A 158 -1.67 18.39 26.35
CA ASN A 158 -2.28 19.12 25.26
C ASN A 158 -3.02 18.18 24.31
N ILE A 159 -4.33 18.38 24.18
CA ILE A 159 -5.19 17.65 23.26
C ILE A 159 -5.67 18.62 22.18
N ARG A 160 -5.56 18.20 20.92
CA ARG A 160 -6.01 18.96 19.74
C ARG A 160 -6.93 18.10 18.88
N ILE A 161 -8.04 18.65 18.42
CA ILE A 161 -9.05 17.91 17.65
C ILE A 161 -9.64 18.78 16.54
N ARG A 162 -9.99 18.20 15.39
CA ARG A 162 -10.80 18.85 14.35
C ARG A 162 -12.31 18.63 14.62
N LEU A 163 -12.94 19.61 15.25
CA LEU A 163 -14.36 19.58 15.64
C LEU A 163 -15.25 20.42 14.72
N ASP A 164 -14.70 21.49 14.14
CA ASP A 164 -15.43 22.43 13.29
C ASP A 164 -15.36 22.00 11.82
N ARG A 165 -16.52 21.88 11.16
CA ARG A 165 -16.61 21.41 9.76
C ARG A 165 -17.62 22.17 8.94
N ALA A 166 -17.44 22.10 7.63
CA ALA A 166 -18.44 22.47 6.64
C ALA A 166 -18.78 21.21 5.82
N LEU A 167 -19.97 20.68 6.06
CA LEU A 167 -20.54 19.50 5.41
C LEU A 167 -21.58 19.96 4.40
N ALA A 168 -21.54 19.46 3.16
CA ALA A 168 -22.46 19.87 2.12
C ALA A 168 -23.09 18.67 1.42
N THR A 169 -24.27 18.82 0.84
CA THR A 169 -24.79 17.84 -0.12
C THR A 169 -24.21 18.08 -1.51
N VAL A 170 -24.29 17.08 -2.38
CA VAL A 170 -23.80 17.17 -3.76
C VAL A 170 -24.50 18.29 -4.54
N GLU A 171 -25.79 18.51 -4.28
CA GLU A 171 -26.57 19.60 -4.88
C GLU A 171 -26.03 20.96 -4.47
N TRP A 172 -25.65 21.13 -3.20
CA TRP A 172 -25.07 22.39 -2.72
C TRP A 172 -23.70 22.62 -3.34
N ARG A 173 -22.87 21.57 -3.40
CA ARG A 173 -21.57 21.62 -4.07
C ARG A 173 -21.69 21.96 -5.56
N ASN A 174 -22.77 21.57 -6.23
CA ASN A 174 -23.03 21.95 -7.62
C ASN A 174 -23.42 23.43 -7.77
N LEU A 175 -24.06 24.03 -6.77
CA LEU A 175 -24.31 25.48 -6.75
C LEU A 175 -23.00 26.27 -6.54
N PHE A 176 -22.10 25.76 -5.71
CA PHE A 176 -20.81 26.39 -5.42
C PHE A 176 -19.62 25.46 -5.68
N PRO A 177 -19.30 25.14 -6.95
CA PRO A 177 -18.22 24.21 -7.28
C PRO A 177 -16.84 24.70 -6.81
N LEU A 178 -16.68 26.02 -6.71
CA LEU A 178 -15.46 26.70 -6.29
C LEU A 178 -15.46 27.08 -4.80
N ALA A 179 -16.41 26.56 -4.01
CA ALA A 179 -16.43 26.82 -2.58
C ALA A 179 -15.13 26.31 -1.93
N GLN A 180 -14.51 27.16 -1.13
CA GLN A 180 -13.31 26.85 -0.35
C GLN A 180 -13.61 27.01 1.13
N VAL A 181 -13.07 26.10 1.94
CA VAL A 181 -13.13 26.20 3.40
C VAL A 181 -11.75 26.59 3.91
N LEU A 182 -11.69 27.57 4.81
CA LEU A 182 -10.45 28.03 5.42
C LEU A 182 -10.58 27.92 6.94
N HIS A 183 -9.59 27.31 7.57
CA HIS A 183 -9.38 27.37 9.01
C HIS A 183 -8.49 28.58 9.29
N GLU A 184 -9.07 29.63 9.86
CA GLU A 184 -8.33 30.84 10.22
C GLU A 184 -7.61 30.66 11.56
N LEU A 185 -6.61 31.50 11.82
CA LEU A 185 -5.80 31.39 13.03
C LEU A 185 -6.62 31.59 14.30
N LYS A 186 -6.35 30.74 15.29
CA LYS A 186 -6.94 30.80 16.63
C LYS A 186 -6.39 31.99 17.41
N VAL A 187 -7.12 33.10 17.44
CA VAL A 187 -6.80 34.31 18.22
C VAL A 187 -7.95 34.61 19.18
N GLY A 188 -7.75 34.35 20.48
CA GLY A 188 -8.71 34.71 21.53
C GLY A 188 -9.88 33.73 21.76
N SER A 189 -9.88 32.56 21.13
CA SER A 189 -10.83 31.45 21.35
C SER A 189 -10.06 30.14 21.52
N ASP A 190 -10.66 29.11 22.10
CA ASP A 190 -10.16 27.73 22.08
C ASP A 190 -10.41 27.01 20.73
N HIS A 191 -11.23 27.61 19.86
CA HIS A 191 -11.50 27.19 18.49
C HIS A 191 -10.89 28.11 17.41
N CYS A 192 -10.56 27.53 16.26
CA CYS A 192 -10.22 28.23 15.01
C CYS A 192 -11.51 28.71 14.31
N PRO A 193 -11.59 29.96 13.83
CA PRO A 193 -12.73 30.39 13.00
C PRO A 193 -12.78 29.62 11.68
N LEU A 194 -13.99 29.20 11.29
CA LEU A 194 -14.25 28.51 10.03
C LEU A 194 -14.82 29.49 9.00
N LEU A 195 -14.11 29.69 7.88
CA LEU A 195 -14.54 30.57 6.79
C LEU A 195 -14.89 29.78 5.53
N VAL A 196 -16.15 29.81 5.13
CA VAL A 196 -16.63 29.20 3.88
C VAL A 196 -16.76 30.27 2.80
N LYS A 197 -15.85 30.25 1.82
CA LYS A 197 -15.85 31.19 0.68
C LYS A 197 -16.69 30.61 -0.45
N CYS A 198 -17.94 31.05 -0.56
CA CYS A 198 -18.85 30.69 -1.65
C CYS A 198 -18.62 31.61 -2.86
N ARG A 199 -17.77 31.20 -3.80
CA ARG A 199 -17.61 31.90 -5.08
C ARG A 199 -18.69 31.45 -6.06
N VAL A 200 -19.54 32.37 -6.48
CA VAL A 200 -20.45 32.19 -7.61
C VAL A 200 -19.65 32.49 -8.88
N PRO A 201 -19.61 31.59 -9.88
CA PRO A 201 -19.01 31.92 -11.18
C PRO A 201 -19.74 33.14 -11.76
N LEU A 202 -19.03 34.25 -11.99
CA LEU A 202 -19.64 35.52 -12.41
C LEU A 202 -20.25 35.44 -13.83
N LYS A 203 -19.97 34.36 -14.57
CA LYS A 203 -20.65 33.99 -15.81
C LYS A 203 -21.07 32.53 -15.72
N LYS A 204 -22.30 32.21 -16.15
CA LYS A 204 -22.66 30.83 -16.52
C LYS A 204 -21.65 30.41 -17.57
N VAL A 205 -20.64 29.63 -17.19
CA VAL A 205 -19.80 28.94 -18.16
C VAL A 205 -20.78 28.21 -19.07
N PRO A 206 -20.83 28.53 -20.38
CA PRO A 206 -21.80 27.91 -21.26
C PRO A 206 -21.63 26.41 -21.13
N PHE A 207 -22.75 25.72 -20.87
CA PHE A 207 -22.77 24.28 -20.66
C PHE A 207 -21.99 23.59 -21.79
N MET A 208 -20.78 23.12 -21.45
CA MET A 208 -19.92 22.41 -22.37
C MET A 208 -20.52 21.02 -22.48
N PHE A 209 -21.20 20.80 -23.61
CA PHE A 209 -21.86 19.53 -23.88
C PHE A 209 -20.85 18.41 -23.87
N LYS A 210 -21.15 17.37 -23.09
CA LYS A 210 -20.42 16.11 -23.07
C LYS A 210 -21.45 15.02 -23.24
N PHE A 211 -21.15 14.06 -24.10
CA PHE A 211 -21.99 12.88 -24.27
C PHE A 211 -21.96 12.05 -23.00
N GLU A 212 -23.10 11.68 -22.41
CA GLU A 212 -23.13 10.80 -21.24
C GLU A 212 -23.19 9.33 -21.66
N SER A 213 -22.30 8.49 -21.11
CA SER A 213 -22.21 7.06 -21.44
C SER A 213 -23.54 6.33 -21.23
N LYS A 214 -24.29 6.70 -20.19
CA LYS A 214 -25.62 6.13 -19.90
C LYS A 214 -26.62 6.28 -21.04
N TRP A 215 -26.47 7.29 -21.91
CA TRP A 215 -27.34 7.49 -23.07
C TRP A 215 -27.29 6.29 -24.03
N SER A 216 -26.11 5.67 -24.18
CA SER A 216 -25.94 4.49 -25.03
C SER A 216 -26.64 3.23 -24.51
N THR A 217 -27.08 3.20 -23.25
CA THR A 217 -27.81 2.06 -22.67
C THR A 217 -29.27 1.99 -23.12
N HIS A 218 -29.79 3.07 -23.72
CA HIS A 218 -31.17 3.13 -24.20
C HIS A 218 -31.20 2.98 -25.73
N GLY A 219 -32.03 2.06 -26.24
CA GLY A 219 -32.12 1.74 -27.67
C GLY A 219 -32.39 2.96 -28.56
N ASP A 220 -33.25 3.86 -28.11
CA ASP A 220 -33.63 5.08 -28.83
C ASP A 220 -32.49 6.09 -29.07
N CYS A 221 -31.35 5.97 -28.36
CA CYS A 221 -30.26 6.94 -28.48
C CYS A 221 -29.75 7.06 -29.94
N SER A 222 -29.63 5.93 -30.64
CA SER A 222 -29.18 5.92 -32.04
C SER A 222 -30.19 6.63 -32.95
N GLN A 223 -31.48 6.40 -32.72
CA GLN A 223 -32.55 7.02 -33.50
C GLN A 223 -32.62 8.54 -33.29
N VAL A 224 -32.44 9.02 -32.06
CA VAL A 224 -32.38 10.45 -31.74
C VAL A 224 -31.24 11.15 -32.50
N ILE A 225 -30.05 10.54 -32.54
CA ILE A 225 -28.90 11.06 -33.29
C ILE A 225 -29.16 11.00 -34.79
N GLY A 226 -29.66 9.86 -35.30
CA GLY A 226 -29.94 9.66 -36.72
C GLY A 226 -30.95 10.68 -37.26
N ASN A 227 -32.02 10.95 -36.52
CA ASN A 227 -33.03 11.95 -36.87
C ASN A 227 -32.44 13.37 -36.88
N ALA A 228 -31.66 13.73 -35.85
CA ALA A 228 -31.04 15.05 -35.76
C ALA A 228 -29.94 15.27 -36.83
N TRP A 229 -29.25 14.20 -37.25
CA TRP A 229 -28.17 14.28 -38.24
C TRP A 229 -28.67 14.35 -39.70
N SER A 230 -29.84 13.79 -39.98
CA SER A 230 -30.38 13.66 -41.34
C SER A 230 -30.96 14.97 -41.90
N GLU A 231 -31.11 15.99 -41.07
CA GLU A 231 -31.68 17.27 -41.50
C GLU A 231 -30.72 18.03 -42.45
N PRO A 232 -31.20 18.55 -43.60
CA PRO A 232 -30.37 19.27 -44.55
C PRO A 232 -29.98 20.66 -44.01
N ILE A 233 -28.69 21.00 -44.11
CA ILE A 233 -28.14 22.30 -43.67
C ILE A 233 -27.36 22.91 -44.83
N ARG A 234 -27.61 24.20 -45.10
CA ARG A 234 -26.91 25.00 -46.13
C ARG A 234 -25.72 25.76 -45.52
N GLY A 235 -24.63 25.90 -46.26
CA GLY A 235 -23.41 26.60 -45.84
C GLY A 235 -22.14 25.86 -46.28
N SER A 236 -20.97 26.36 -45.88
CA SER A 236 -19.70 25.64 -46.09
C SER A 236 -19.67 24.31 -45.33
N ASP A 237 -18.82 23.36 -45.74
CA ASP A 237 -18.81 22.02 -45.13
C ASP A 237 -18.49 22.04 -43.62
N LEU A 238 -17.58 22.90 -43.18
CA LEU A 238 -17.29 23.14 -41.76
C LEU A 238 -18.50 23.71 -41.02
N PHE A 239 -19.23 24.65 -41.65
CA PHE A 239 -20.46 25.20 -41.08
C PHE A 239 -21.56 24.13 -40.97
N ARG A 240 -21.72 23.29 -42.00
CA ARG A 240 -22.68 22.17 -42.01
C ARG A 240 -22.39 21.18 -40.90
N LEU A 241 -21.13 20.78 -40.72
CA LEU A 241 -20.70 19.90 -39.63
C LEU A 241 -20.98 20.51 -38.25
N ALA A 242 -20.60 21.76 -38.03
CA ALA A 242 -20.82 22.45 -36.77
C ALA A 242 -22.31 22.55 -36.41
N GLN A 243 -23.17 22.86 -37.39
CA GLN A 243 -24.61 22.94 -37.19
C GLN A 243 -25.25 21.55 -36.93
N LYS A 244 -24.81 20.50 -37.63
CA LYS A 244 -25.28 19.12 -37.36
C LYS A 244 -24.93 18.65 -35.96
N LEU A 245 -23.69 18.89 -35.52
CA LEU A 245 -23.26 18.60 -34.15
C LEU A 245 -24.06 19.41 -33.11
N LYS A 246 -24.33 20.70 -33.40
CA LYS A 246 -25.15 21.55 -32.54
C LYS A 246 -26.57 21.02 -32.42
N LYS A 247 -27.21 20.55 -33.51
CA LYS A 247 -28.54 19.96 -33.47
C LYS A 247 -28.59 18.65 -32.70
N CYS A 248 -27.63 17.75 -32.93
CA CYS A 248 -27.51 16.50 -32.18
C CYS A 248 -27.35 16.75 -30.68
N LYS A 249 -26.57 17.76 -30.30
CA LYS A 249 -26.46 18.21 -28.90
C LYS A 249 -27.82 18.56 -28.30
N HIS A 250 -28.65 19.35 -28.98
CA HIS A 250 -29.96 19.76 -28.44
C HIS A 250 -30.92 18.57 -28.35
N ALA A 251 -31.01 17.77 -29.41
CA ALA A 251 -31.87 16.59 -29.43
C ALA A 251 -31.55 15.60 -28.30
N LEU A 252 -30.26 15.32 -28.07
CA LEU A 252 -29.82 14.45 -26.97
C LEU A 252 -30.11 15.04 -25.59
N LEU A 253 -29.96 16.35 -25.40
CA LEU A 253 -30.24 16.99 -24.11
C LEU A 253 -31.73 16.99 -23.76
N ASP A 254 -32.60 17.23 -24.75
CA ASP A 254 -34.05 17.25 -24.54
C ASP A 254 -34.58 15.84 -24.29
N TRP A 255 -34.15 14.87 -25.11
CA TRP A 255 -34.46 13.46 -24.89
C TRP A 255 -33.96 12.96 -23.53
N SER A 256 -32.72 13.32 -23.15
CA SER A 256 -32.15 12.88 -21.88
C SER A 256 -32.93 13.40 -20.66
N LYS A 257 -33.48 14.61 -20.71
CA LYS A 257 -34.31 15.15 -19.62
C LYS A 257 -35.62 14.38 -19.48
N GLN A 258 -36.21 13.97 -20.60
CA GLN A 258 -37.49 13.25 -20.60
C GLN A 258 -37.32 11.81 -20.11
N VAL A 259 -36.29 11.11 -20.59
CA VAL A 259 -36.07 9.69 -20.29
C VAL A 259 -35.42 9.46 -18.93
N PHE A 260 -34.34 10.19 -18.62
CA PHE A 260 -33.53 9.93 -17.40
C PHE A 260 -33.81 10.94 -16.27
N GLY A 261 -34.61 11.98 -16.51
CA GLY A 261 -34.85 13.05 -15.52
C GLY A 261 -35.63 12.59 -14.29
N LYS A 262 -36.28 11.42 -14.33
CA LYS A 262 -37.10 10.87 -13.24
C LYS A 262 -36.46 9.66 -12.54
N ASP A 263 -35.27 9.23 -12.93
CA ASP A 263 -34.64 8.00 -12.45
C ASP A 263 -34.44 7.99 -10.91
N ARG A 264 -34.00 9.11 -10.33
CA ARG A 264 -33.80 9.23 -8.86
C ARG A 264 -35.11 9.13 -8.07
N MET A 265 -36.20 9.69 -8.61
CA MET A 265 -37.53 9.60 -7.99
C MET A 265 -38.08 8.18 -8.10
N ARG A 266 -37.89 7.53 -9.26
CA ARG A 266 -38.30 6.14 -9.48
C ARG A 266 -37.55 5.17 -8.56
N LEU A 267 -36.25 5.40 -8.36
CA LEU A 267 -35.43 4.60 -7.44
C LEU A 267 -35.94 4.70 -5.98
N LYS A 268 -36.31 5.90 -5.53
CA LYS A 268 -36.91 6.11 -4.20
C LYS A 268 -38.27 5.39 -4.06
N GLN A 269 -39.11 5.44 -5.09
CA GLN A 269 -40.39 4.73 -5.12
C GLN A 269 -40.21 3.21 -5.08
N LEU A 270 -39.24 2.66 -5.82
CA LEU A 270 -38.93 1.23 -5.80
C LEU A 270 -38.40 0.78 -4.42
N GLN A 271 -37.55 1.58 -3.77
CA GLN A 271 -37.09 1.32 -2.41
C GLN A 271 -38.23 1.32 -1.38
N GLU A 272 -39.18 2.26 -1.49
CA GLU A 272 -40.36 2.31 -0.62
C GLU A 272 -41.27 1.11 -0.84
N ARG A 273 -41.51 0.70 -2.10
CA ARG A 273 -42.31 -0.49 -2.42
C ARG A 273 -41.64 -1.79 -1.94
N LEU A 274 -40.32 -1.89 -2.07
CA LEU A 274 -39.54 -3.02 -1.56
C LEU A 274 -39.67 -3.16 -0.04
N LYS A 275 -39.60 -2.03 0.69
CA LYS A 275 -39.81 -2.00 2.14
C LYS A 275 -41.21 -2.48 2.55
N LEU A 276 -42.24 -2.12 1.78
CA LEU A 276 -43.61 -2.55 2.04
C LEU A 276 -43.77 -4.06 1.86
N ILE A 277 -43.24 -4.62 0.76
CA ILE A 277 -43.33 -6.07 0.47
C ILE A 277 -42.51 -6.89 1.47
N GLN A 278 -41.34 -6.40 1.90
CA GLN A 278 -40.52 -7.06 2.92
C GLN A 278 -41.13 -7.00 4.33
N ALA A 279 -42.13 -6.14 4.54
CA ALA A 279 -42.88 -6.05 5.79
C ALA A 279 -44.15 -6.92 5.79
N GLU A 280 -44.53 -7.52 4.65
CA GLU A 280 -45.63 -8.48 4.56
C GLU A 280 -45.17 -9.90 4.94
N ASP A 281 -46.13 -10.78 5.27
CA ASP A 281 -45.84 -12.18 5.56
C ASP A 281 -45.24 -12.91 4.33
N PHE A 282 -44.43 -13.92 4.63
CA PHE A 282 -43.75 -14.72 3.62
C PHE A 282 -44.75 -15.38 2.65
N SER A 283 -44.66 -15.03 1.37
CA SER A 283 -45.41 -15.68 0.28
C SER A 283 -44.56 -15.81 -0.98
N GLN A 284 -44.86 -16.83 -1.78
CA GLN A 284 -44.16 -17.08 -3.05
C GLN A 284 -44.41 -15.94 -4.07
N GLU A 285 -45.55 -15.26 -3.95
CA GLU A 285 -45.91 -14.09 -4.74
C GLU A 285 -45.08 -12.86 -4.33
N ASN A 286 -44.86 -12.67 -3.03
CA ASN A 286 -44.05 -11.56 -2.50
C ASN A 286 -42.56 -11.71 -2.88
N LEU A 287 -42.03 -12.93 -2.89
CA LEU A 287 -40.66 -13.21 -3.39
C LEU A 287 -40.47 -12.86 -4.88
N LEU A 288 -41.50 -13.09 -5.71
CA LEU A 288 -41.46 -12.75 -7.13
C LEU A 288 -41.50 -11.23 -7.33
N ARG A 289 -42.40 -10.54 -6.63
CA ARG A 289 -42.50 -9.08 -6.65
C ARG A 289 -41.22 -8.40 -6.15
N GLU A 290 -40.61 -8.94 -5.09
CA GLU A 290 -39.32 -8.49 -4.57
C GLU A 290 -38.22 -8.62 -5.63
N ARG A 291 -38.11 -9.78 -6.28
CA ARG A 291 -37.12 -10.02 -7.34
C ARG A 291 -37.27 -9.05 -8.50
N GLU A 292 -38.50 -8.75 -8.92
CA GLU A 292 -38.76 -7.81 -10.00
C GLU A 292 -38.36 -6.37 -9.64
N LEU A 293 -38.70 -5.92 -8.43
CA LEU A 293 -38.33 -4.59 -7.95
C LEU A 293 -36.82 -4.43 -7.80
N VAL A 294 -36.13 -5.44 -7.24
CA VAL A 294 -34.67 -5.45 -7.10
C VAL A 294 -34.00 -5.37 -8.47
N LYS A 295 -34.48 -6.15 -9.45
CA LYS A 295 -33.96 -6.12 -10.82
C LYS A 295 -34.14 -4.75 -11.49
N GLU A 296 -35.27 -4.09 -11.27
CA GLU A 296 -35.50 -2.73 -11.77
C GLU A 296 -34.58 -1.70 -11.09
N MET A 297 -34.34 -1.85 -9.78
CA MET A 297 -33.41 -1.01 -9.03
C MET A 297 -31.96 -1.18 -9.50
N GLU A 298 -31.51 -2.41 -9.74
CA GLU A 298 -30.16 -2.71 -10.24
C GLU A 298 -29.86 -2.00 -11.56
N VAL A 299 -30.83 -1.95 -12.48
CA VAL A 299 -30.69 -1.24 -13.77
C VAL A 299 -30.52 0.27 -13.56
N LEU A 300 -31.28 0.87 -12.64
CA LEU A 300 -31.19 2.30 -12.35
C LEU A 300 -29.86 2.65 -11.66
N TYR A 301 -29.41 1.82 -10.71
CA TYR A 301 -28.11 1.98 -10.05
C TYR A 301 -26.95 1.89 -11.04
N LEU A 302 -26.97 0.91 -11.95
CA LEU A 302 -25.93 0.74 -12.96
C LEU A 302 -25.81 1.98 -13.86
N ARG A 303 -26.93 2.60 -14.24
CA ARG A 303 -26.94 3.84 -15.05
C ARG A 303 -26.34 5.03 -14.31
N GLU A 304 -26.65 5.17 -13.02
CA GLU A 304 -26.09 6.23 -12.17
C GLU A 304 -24.58 6.04 -12.01
N GLU A 305 -24.14 4.81 -11.77
CA GLU A 305 -22.74 4.42 -11.67
C GLU A 305 -21.96 4.73 -12.96
N MET A 306 -22.49 4.37 -14.13
CA MET A 306 -21.87 4.69 -15.43
C MET A 306 -21.65 6.19 -15.62
N ALA A 307 -22.60 7.02 -15.16
CA ALA A 307 -22.49 8.46 -15.23
C ALA A 307 -21.41 9.00 -14.27
N LEU A 308 -21.36 8.51 -13.04
CA LEU A 308 -20.36 8.88 -12.03
C LEU A 308 -18.96 8.43 -12.45
N HIS A 309 -18.83 7.22 -13.02
CA HIS A 309 -17.58 6.69 -13.57
C HIS A 309 -17.04 7.58 -14.70
N GLN A 310 -17.88 7.91 -15.70
CA GLN A 310 -17.45 8.77 -16.80
C GLN A 310 -17.03 10.17 -16.33
N ARG A 311 -17.71 10.70 -15.31
CA ARG A 311 -17.43 12.03 -14.74
C ARG A 311 -16.20 12.03 -13.84
N SER A 312 -15.91 10.93 -13.14
CA SER A 312 -14.71 10.76 -12.30
C SER A 312 -13.46 10.41 -13.10
N ARG A 313 -13.61 9.76 -14.29
CA ARG A 313 -12.52 9.33 -15.19
C ARG A 313 -11.51 8.40 -14.47
N ILE A 314 -12.02 7.50 -13.63
CA ILE A 314 -11.26 6.48 -12.91
C ILE A 314 -11.47 5.14 -13.62
N ASN A 315 -10.46 4.64 -14.34
CA ASN A 315 -10.63 3.46 -15.21
C ASN A 315 -10.39 2.10 -14.52
N TRP A 316 -10.08 2.05 -13.21
CA TRP A 316 -9.61 0.83 -12.53
C TRP A 316 -10.62 0.19 -11.57
N LEU A 317 -11.83 0.75 -11.44
CA LEU A 317 -12.92 0.10 -10.71
C LEU A 317 -13.78 -0.72 -11.69
N ASN A 318 -13.59 -2.03 -11.68
CA ASN A 318 -14.55 -2.97 -12.27
C ASN A 318 -15.77 -3.07 -11.34
N TYR A 319 -16.96 -3.02 -11.94
CA TYR A 319 -18.28 -2.97 -11.32
C TYR A 319 -18.42 -3.89 -10.11
N GLY A 320 -18.71 -3.32 -8.93
CA GLY A 320 -18.99 -4.14 -7.75
C GLY A 320 -18.85 -3.54 -6.36
N ASP A 321 -18.67 -2.22 -6.16
CA ASP A 321 -18.65 -1.69 -4.78
C ASP A 321 -19.39 -0.36 -4.59
N ARG A 322 -20.29 -0.37 -3.60
CA ARG A 322 -21.22 0.72 -3.24
C ARG A 322 -20.48 1.86 -2.52
N ASN A 323 -19.78 2.73 -3.25
CA ASN A 323 -19.26 3.96 -2.66
C ASN A 323 -19.30 5.17 -3.61
N SER A 324 -20.42 5.89 -3.63
CA SER A 324 -20.56 7.17 -4.34
C SER A 324 -19.64 8.26 -3.78
N ALA A 325 -19.34 8.23 -2.48
CA ALA A 325 -18.48 9.24 -1.82
C ALA A 325 -17.05 9.24 -2.38
N PHE A 326 -16.51 8.06 -2.72
CA PHE A 326 -15.22 7.94 -3.39
C PHE A 326 -15.21 8.64 -4.76
N PHE A 327 -16.21 8.36 -5.60
CA PHE A 327 -16.32 9.00 -6.92
C PHE A 327 -16.50 10.53 -6.80
N HIS A 328 -17.24 10.99 -5.79
CA HIS A 328 -17.38 12.42 -5.50
C HIS A 328 -16.06 13.06 -5.06
N ALA A 329 -15.29 12.41 -4.18
CA ALA A 329 -13.98 12.88 -3.74
C ALA A 329 -13.00 13.02 -4.91
N CYS A 330 -12.90 12.00 -5.78
CA CYS A 330 -12.02 12.05 -6.95
C CYS A 330 -12.45 13.09 -7.99
N MET A 331 -13.76 13.26 -8.23
CA MET A 331 -14.27 14.35 -9.08
C MET A 331 -13.87 15.72 -8.54
N ASN A 332 -13.92 15.91 -7.21
CA ASN A 332 -13.54 17.15 -6.55
C ASN A 332 -12.04 17.44 -6.65
N GLN A 333 -11.20 16.45 -6.34
CA GLN A 333 -9.74 16.55 -6.48
C GLN A 333 -9.35 16.93 -7.91
N ARG A 334 -9.99 16.31 -8.91
CA ARG A 334 -9.72 16.59 -10.32
C ARG A 334 -10.18 17.99 -10.74
N ARG A 335 -11.33 18.44 -10.26
CA ARG A 335 -11.82 19.81 -10.52
C ARG A 335 -10.91 20.86 -9.89
N GLN A 336 -10.34 20.60 -8.72
CA GLN A 336 -9.34 21.47 -8.11
C GLN A 336 -8.03 21.48 -8.90
N ARG A 337 -7.50 20.30 -9.27
CA ARG A 337 -6.26 20.19 -10.04
C ARG A 337 -6.33 20.87 -11.41
N ASN A 338 -7.51 20.84 -12.04
CA ASN A 338 -7.74 21.46 -13.34
C ASN A 338 -8.09 22.96 -13.25
N GLN A 339 -8.07 23.56 -12.06
CA GLN A 339 -8.38 24.98 -11.90
C GLN A 339 -7.19 25.85 -12.31
N LEU A 340 -7.37 26.64 -13.37
CA LEU A 340 -6.41 27.67 -13.77
C LEU A 340 -6.58 28.89 -12.85
N LEU A 341 -5.81 28.95 -11.77
CA LEU A 341 -5.93 29.98 -10.73
C LEU A 341 -5.27 31.31 -11.11
N ARG A 342 -4.21 31.25 -11.93
CA ARG A 342 -3.45 32.40 -12.41
C ARG A 342 -2.73 32.04 -13.69
N LEU A 343 -2.66 32.98 -14.62
CA LEU A 343 -1.77 32.93 -15.78
C LEU A 343 -0.70 33.98 -15.62
N LYS A 344 0.49 33.71 -16.14
CA LYS A 344 1.56 34.70 -16.23
C LYS A 344 1.54 35.25 -17.66
N ASP A 345 1.44 36.57 -17.80
CA ASP A 345 1.53 37.21 -19.10
C ASP A 345 2.98 37.30 -19.60
N ASP A 346 3.14 37.77 -20.84
CA ASP A 346 4.46 37.89 -21.50
C ASP A 346 5.35 38.96 -20.84
N SER A 347 4.78 39.87 -20.04
CA SER A 347 5.51 40.84 -19.23
C SER A 347 5.96 40.29 -17.86
N GLY A 348 5.56 39.05 -17.56
CA GLY A 348 5.91 38.34 -16.34
C GLY A 348 4.99 38.65 -15.14
N ILE A 349 3.87 39.33 -15.34
CA ILE A 349 2.90 39.67 -14.30
C ILE A 349 1.88 38.52 -14.16
N TRP A 350 1.50 38.20 -12.92
CA TRP A 350 0.50 37.18 -12.64
C TRP A 350 -0.91 37.79 -12.72
N ILE A 351 -1.67 37.35 -13.72
CA ILE A 351 -3.10 37.63 -13.88
C ILE A 351 -3.87 36.55 -13.12
N ALA A 352 -4.65 36.95 -12.13
CA ALA A 352 -5.41 36.04 -11.27
C ALA A 352 -6.94 36.23 -11.39
N ASP A 353 -7.38 37.22 -12.17
CA ASP A 353 -8.78 37.46 -12.49
C ASP A 353 -9.23 36.64 -13.70
N GLU A 354 -10.45 36.11 -13.63
CA GLU A 354 -10.99 35.17 -14.62
C GLU A 354 -11.22 35.83 -15.98
N ASP A 355 -11.58 37.11 -16.01
CA ASP A 355 -11.78 37.87 -17.25
C ASP A 355 -10.43 38.13 -17.96
N GLY A 356 -9.40 38.58 -17.23
CA GLY A 356 -8.04 38.78 -17.77
C GLY A 356 -7.37 37.47 -18.22
N ILE A 357 -7.59 36.36 -17.51
CA ILE A 357 -7.14 35.03 -17.96
C ILE A 357 -7.80 34.64 -19.29
N ASN A 358 -9.11 34.85 -19.42
CA ASN A 358 -9.85 34.52 -20.66
C ASN A 358 -9.45 35.42 -21.82
N ASP A 359 -9.25 36.71 -21.56
CA ASP A 359 -8.82 37.69 -22.56
C ASP A 359 -7.41 37.33 -23.07
N GLN A 360 -6.46 37.05 -22.17
CA GLN A 360 -5.11 36.63 -22.56
C GLN A 360 -5.10 35.34 -23.41
N ILE A 361 -5.90 34.33 -23.04
CA ILE A 361 -6.01 33.09 -23.82
C ILE A 361 -6.61 33.38 -25.19
N ARG A 362 -7.69 34.17 -25.24
CA ARG A 362 -8.35 34.53 -26.50
C ARG A 362 -7.38 35.29 -27.39
N ASP A 363 -6.71 36.30 -26.87
CA ASP A 363 -5.83 37.17 -27.65
C ASP A 363 -4.60 36.40 -28.14
N PHE A 364 -4.08 35.46 -27.35
CA PHE A 364 -3.05 34.52 -27.79
C PHE A 364 -3.49 33.67 -28.99
N PHE A 365 -4.66 33.03 -28.91
CA PHE A 365 -5.14 32.19 -30.02
C PHE A 365 -5.58 33.02 -31.23
N THR A 366 -6.22 34.16 -31.02
CA THR A 366 -6.57 35.11 -32.10
C THR A 366 -5.30 35.57 -32.81
N GLY A 367 -4.27 35.98 -32.08
CA GLY A 367 -2.96 36.32 -32.65
C GLY A 367 -2.27 35.15 -33.36
N LEU A 368 -2.39 33.93 -32.85
CA LEU A 368 -1.89 32.72 -33.49
C LEU A 368 -2.59 32.43 -34.83
N PHE A 369 -3.89 32.71 -34.93
CA PHE A 369 -4.70 32.43 -36.12
C PHE A 369 -4.79 33.63 -37.09
N GLU A 370 -4.48 34.85 -36.65
CA GLU A 370 -4.42 36.07 -37.48
C GLU A 370 -2.98 36.41 -37.93
N GLY A 371 -1.96 35.97 -37.18
CA GLY A 371 -0.55 36.35 -37.34
C GLY A 371 0.28 35.48 -38.29
N ALA A 372 -0.33 34.66 -39.14
CA ALA A 372 0.37 33.97 -40.21
C ALA A 372 -0.08 34.57 -41.54
N GLU A 373 0.86 35.14 -42.30
CA GLU A 373 0.70 35.38 -43.75
C GLU A 373 -0.11 34.24 -44.34
N ALA A 374 -1.15 34.59 -45.11
CA ALA A 374 -2.09 33.68 -45.74
C ALA A 374 -1.37 32.46 -46.33
N ARG A 375 -1.17 31.41 -45.50
CA ARG A 375 -0.78 30.10 -45.96
C ARG A 375 -2.01 29.63 -46.69
N ASP A 376 -1.88 29.68 -48.00
CA ASP A 376 -2.88 29.27 -48.97
C ASP A 376 -3.38 27.86 -48.62
N PHE A 377 -4.41 27.80 -47.79
CA PHE A 377 -5.05 26.57 -47.32
C PHE A 377 -5.66 25.80 -48.50
N SER A 378 -5.77 26.44 -49.68
CA SER A 378 -6.23 25.81 -50.91
C SER A 378 -5.23 24.80 -51.49
N LYS A 379 -3.91 25.00 -51.30
CA LYS A 379 -2.88 24.08 -51.86
C LYS A 379 -2.66 22.81 -51.03
N ASN A 380 -3.04 22.81 -49.76
CA ASN A 380 -3.00 21.61 -48.90
C ASN A 380 -4.34 20.84 -48.89
N LEU A 381 -5.37 21.35 -49.58
CA LEU A 381 -6.65 20.68 -49.77
C LEU A 381 -6.74 19.92 -51.11
N SER A 382 -5.61 19.71 -51.79
CA SER A 382 -5.51 18.86 -52.99
C SER A 382 -4.98 17.45 -52.69
N LEU A 383 -4.61 17.16 -51.43
CA LEU A 383 -4.62 15.79 -50.97
C LEU A 383 -6.08 15.41 -50.78
N SER A 384 -6.58 14.59 -51.70
CA SER A 384 -7.82 13.85 -51.58
C SER A 384 -7.90 13.23 -50.18
N PHE A 385 -8.53 13.95 -49.25
CA PHE A 385 -9.01 13.37 -48.00
C PHE A 385 -10.25 12.56 -48.35
N SER A 386 -10.02 11.37 -48.90
CA SER A 386 -10.87 10.25 -48.55
C SER A 386 -10.80 10.15 -47.03
N LEU A 387 -11.89 10.54 -46.35
CA LEU A 387 -12.07 10.23 -44.93
C LEU A 387 -11.67 8.76 -44.74
N PRO A 388 -10.83 8.41 -43.75
CA PRO A 388 -10.81 7.03 -43.34
C PRO A 388 -12.20 6.77 -42.76
N SER A 389 -13.06 6.10 -43.54
CA SER A 389 -13.99 5.18 -42.90
C SER A 389 -13.12 4.35 -41.98
N MET A 390 -13.39 4.35 -40.67
CA MET A 390 -12.73 3.43 -39.76
C MET A 390 -12.87 2.05 -40.38
N ASP A 391 -11.76 1.56 -40.92
CA ASP A 391 -11.73 0.30 -41.65
C ASP A 391 -12.27 -0.76 -40.68
N PRO A 392 -13.33 -1.49 -41.04
CA PRO A 392 -13.81 -2.61 -40.24
C PRO A 392 -12.65 -3.53 -39.83
N GLU A 393 -11.61 -3.62 -40.67
CA GLU A 393 -10.40 -4.38 -40.42
C GLU A 393 -9.52 -3.76 -39.32
N ILE A 394 -9.33 -2.43 -39.28
CA ILE A 394 -8.59 -1.76 -38.18
C ILE A 394 -9.38 -1.83 -36.86
N ALA A 395 -10.70 -1.67 -36.89
CA ALA A 395 -11.54 -1.83 -35.72
C ALA A 395 -11.56 -3.30 -35.23
N ALA A 396 -11.58 -4.26 -36.15
CA ALA A 396 -11.46 -5.68 -35.84
C ALA A 396 -10.07 -6.02 -35.29
N LEU A 397 -8.98 -5.49 -35.87
CA LEU A 397 -7.61 -5.65 -35.40
C LEU A 397 -7.41 -5.02 -34.02
N ARG A 398 -8.06 -3.88 -33.73
CA ARG A 398 -8.03 -3.27 -32.40
C ARG A 398 -8.81 -4.11 -31.39
N ARG A 399 -10.00 -4.63 -31.74
CA ARG A 399 -10.76 -5.57 -30.90
C ARG A 399 -10.04 -6.90 -30.70
N LEU A 400 -9.31 -7.38 -31.72
CA LEU A 400 -8.46 -8.56 -31.66
C LEU A 400 -7.28 -8.33 -30.73
N SER A 401 -6.60 -7.18 -30.84
CA SER A 401 -5.54 -6.75 -29.93
C SER A 401 -6.03 -6.51 -28.50
N GLU A 402 -7.28 -6.07 -28.34
CA GLU A 402 -7.93 -5.94 -27.04
C GLU A 402 -8.19 -7.31 -26.38
N ASN A 403 -8.35 -8.37 -27.18
CA ASN A 403 -8.60 -9.74 -26.74
C ASN A 403 -7.34 -10.62 -26.63
N PHE A 404 -6.20 -10.24 -27.21
CA PHE A 404 -4.97 -11.05 -27.16
C PHE A 404 -4.38 -11.21 -25.75
N ASP A 405 -4.69 -10.32 -24.80
CA ASP A 405 -4.27 -10.52 -23.40
C ASP A 405 -4.87 -11.81 -22.81
N SER A 406 -6.10 -12.17 -23.22
CA SER A 406 -6.73 -13.44 -22.85
C SER A 406 -6.15 -14.64 -23.60
N ALA A 407 -5.51 -14.42 -24.75
CA ALA A 407 -4.89 -15.47 -25.54
C ALA A 407 -3.59 -16.00 -24.94
N LEU A 408 -2.97 -15.28 -23.98
CA LEU A 408 -1.82 -15.80 -23.23
C LEU A 408 -2.16 -17.08 -22.44
N ASN A 409 -3.45 -17.33 -22.18
CA ASN A 409 -3.98 -18.51 -21.49
C ASN A 409 -4.80 -19.42 -22.43
N SER A 410 -4.59 -19.35 -23.75
CA SER A 410 -5.35 -20.09 -24.76
C SER A 410 -4.77 -21.48 -25.06
N ASP A 411 -5.63 -22.45 -25.35
CA ASP A 411 -5.27 -23.83 -25.74
C ASP A 411 -4.60 -23.93 -27.13
N PHE A 412 -4.53 -22.83 -27.89
CA PHE A 412 -3.98 -22.79 -29.25
C PHE A 412 -2.49 -22.37 -29.33
N ALA A 413 -1.77 -22.36 -28.20
CA ALA A 413 -0.35 -22.03 -28.18
C ALA A 413 0.49 -23.06 -28.95
N ASP A 414 1.50 -22.57 -29.69
CA ASP A 414 2.36 -23.40 -30.54
C ASP A 414 3.83 -23.40 -30.11
N ALA A 415 4.14 -22.74 -28.99
CA ALA A 415 5.41 -22.79 -28.29
C ALA A 415 5.22 -22.61 -26.77
N VAL A 416 6.23 -22.99 -25.99
CA VAL A 416 6.22 -22.89 -24.52
C VAL A 416 7.54 -22.32 -24.03
N ILE A 417 7.48 -21.36 -23.09
CA ILE A 417 8.64 -20.88 -22.36
C ILE A 417 8.62 -21.48 -20.95
N ALA A 418 9.60 -22.31 -20.62
CA ALA A 418 9.75 -22.94 -19.31
C ALA A 418 10.54 -22.03 -18.37
N ALA A 419 9.94 -21.67 -17.24
CA ALA A 419 10.59 -20.94 -16.17
C ALA A 419 11.34 -21.90 -15.23
N ALA A 420 12.38 -21.40 -14.55
CA ALA A 420 13.19 -22.18 -13.61
C ALA A 420 12.40 -22.78 -12.44
N CYS A 421 11.25 -22.20 -12.09
CA CYS A 421 10.33 -22.70 -11.08
C CYS A 421 9.48 -23.91 -11.52
N GLY A 422 9.69 -24.42 -12.74
CA GLY A 422 8.94 -25.54 -13.32
C GLY A 422 7.58 -25.13 -13.91
N LEU A 423 7.24 -23.84 -13.90
CA LEU A 423 6.04 -23.31 -14.56
C LEU A 423 6.31 -23.12 -16.05
N GLU A 424 5.32 -23.47 -16.86
CA GLU A 424 5.36 -23.34 -18.31
C GLU A 424 4.43 -22.20 -18.76
N ILE A 425 4.94 -21.33 -19.64
CA ILE A 425 4.19 -20.21 -20.22
C ILE A 425 3.86 -20.57 -21.68
N PRO A 426 2.60 -20.86 -22.01
CA PRO A 426 2.19 -21.10 -23.38
C PRO A 426 2.24 -19.80 -24.19
N VAL A 427 2.90 -19.83 -25.35
CA VAL A 427 3.10 -18.66 -26.22
C VAL A 427 2.81 -18.99 -27.68
N HIS A 428 2.51 -17.95 -28.45
CA HIS A 428 2.14 -18.01 -29.85
C HIS A 428 3.26 -17.37 -30.67
N ARG A 429 3.98 -18.18 -31.44
CA ARG A 429 5.15 -17.74 -32.22
C ARG A 429 4.81 -16.61 -33.18
N CYS A 430 3.63 -16.67 -33.81
CA CYS A 430 3.17 -15.65 -34.76
C CYS A 430 3.01 -14.27 -34.11
N ILE A 431 2.53 -14.18 -32.87
CA ILE A 431 2.34 -12.92 -32.16
C ILE A 431 3.70 -12.36 -31.73
N LEU A 432 4.52 -13.20 -31.09
CA LEU A 432 5.83 -12.77 -30.60
C LEU A 432 6.79 -12.36 -31.73
N SER A 433 6.83 -13.12 -32.82
CA SER A 433 7.70 -12.82 -33.97
C SER A 433 7.35 -11.52 -34.68
N VAL A 434 6.09 -11.06 -34.60
CA VAL A 434 5.67 -9.79 -35.19
C VAL A 434 6.04 -8.61 -34.29
N ARG A 435 6.10 -8.82 -32.98
CA ARG A 435 6.19 -7.75 -31.97
C ARG A 435 7.57 -7.63 -31.31
N SER A 436 8.46 -8.59 -31.55
CA SER A 436 9.81 -8.63 -31.02
C SER A 436 10.76 -9.22 -32.08
N PRO A 437 11.79 -8.48 -32.52
CA PRO A 437 12.77 -9.01 -33.47
C PRO A 437 13.59 -10.16 -32.88
N PHE A 438 13.87 -10.15 -31.57
CA PHE A 438 14.44 -11.27 -30.82
C PHE A 438 13.65 -12.58 -31.05
N PHE A 439 12.34 -12.58 -30.78
CA PHE A 439 11.52 -13.77 -30.97
C PHE A 439 11.38 -14.16 -32.44
N LYS A 440 11.35 -13.19 -33.35
CA LYS A 440 11.36 -13.46 -34.80
C LYS A 440 12.59 -14.26 -35.22
N ASN A 441 13.76 -13.92 -34.70
CA ASN A 441 15.01 -14.61 -34.99
C ASN A 441 15.04 -16.00 -34.35
N ILE A 442 14.59 -16.13 -33.09
CA ILE A 442 14.54 -17.41 -32.38
C ILE A 442 13.60 -18.42 -33.05
N PHE A 443 12.45 -17.96 -33.54
CA PHE A 443 11.47 -18.84 -34.18
C PHE A 443 11.74 -19.06 -35.68
N SER A 444 12.74 -18.37 -36.26
CA SER A 444 13.13 -18.59 -37.64
C SER A 444 13.83 -19.94 -37.81
N GLY A 445 13.25 -20.83 -38.62
CA GLY A 445 13.85 -22.15 -38.93
C GLY A 445 13.46 -23.32 -38.00
N THR A 446 12.55 -23.11 -37.04
CA THR A 446 12.04 -24.19 -36.17
C THR A 446 10.72 -24.80 -36.70
N GLU A 447 10.70 -26.11 -36.99
CA GLU A 447 9.48 -26.86 -37.34
C GLU A 447 8.92 -27.61 -36.11
N GLY A 448 7.61 -27.50 -35.82
CA GLY A 448 6.95 -28.16 -34.69
C GLY A 448 6.81 -27.31 -33.42
N GLY A 449 6.31 -27.90 -32.32
CA GLY A 449 6.11 -27.22 -31.03
C GLY A 449 7.44 -26.94 -30.34
N VAL A 450 7.77 -25.66 -30.14
CA VAL A 450 9.08 -25.23 -29.62
C VAL A 450 9.01 -25.02 -28.12
N LYS A 451 9.84 -25.71 -27.35
CA LYS A 451 10.05 -25.46 -25.92
C LYS A 451 11.35 -24.69 -25.71
N LEU A 452 11.25 -23.50 -25.13
CA LEU A 452 12.37 -22.62 -24.81
C LEU A 452 12.56 -22.57 -23.30
N GLU A 453 13.80 -22.65 -22.83
CA GLU A 453 14.11 -22.51 -21.41
C GLU A 453 14.47 -21.05 -21.11
N LEU A 454 13.86 -20.46 -20.06
CA LEU A 454 14.05 -19.04 -19.75
C LEU A 454 15.52 -18.69 -19.46
N LYS A 455 16.26 -19.60 -18.82
CA LYS A 455 17.70 -19.47 -18.57
C LYS A 455 18.54 -19.36 -19.85
N ASP A 456 18.04 -19.91 -20.96
CA ASP A 456 18.74 -19.86 -22.25
C ASP A 456 18.41 -18.57 -23.00
N LEU A 457 17.24 -17.99 -22.73
CA LEU A 457 16.82 -16.69 -23.26
C LEU A 457 17.49 -15.53 -22.51
N ALA A 458 17.58 -15.63 -21.18
CA ALA A 458 18.07 -14.62 -20.26
C ALA A 458 19.32 -15.15 -19.51
N LYS A 459 20.50 -15.00 -20.12
CA LYS A 459 21.75 -15.63 -19.65
C LYS A 459 22.52 -14.82 -18.61
N ASP A 460 22.45 -13.50 -18.69
CA ASP A 460 23.31 -12.61 -17.91
C ASP A 460 22.67 -12.16 -16.59
N PHE A 461 21.35 -12.36 -16.43
CA PHE A 461 20.60 -11.97 -15.25
C PHE A 461 19.38 -12.88 -15.03
N GLU A 462 19.11 -13.24 -13.77
CA GLU A 462 17.99 -14.12 -13.42
C GLU A 462 16.65 -13.37 -13.46
N VAL A 463 15.64 -13.94 -14.12
CA VAL A 463 14.33 -13.29 -14.33
C VAL A 463 13.22 -14.17 -13.76
N SER A 464 12.31 -13.59 -12.98
CA SER A 464 11.16 -14.33 -12.45
C SER A 464 10.07 -14.56 -13.51
N PHE A 465 9.28 -15.60 -13.28
CA PHE A 465 8.08 -15.90 -14.07
C PHE A 465 7.16 -14.67 -14.24
N HIS A 466 6.96 -13.87 -13.18
CA HIS A 466 6.08 -12.71 -13.22
C HIS A 466 6.61 -11.58 -14.10
N ALA A 467 7.93 -11.35 -14.10
CA ALA A 467 8.56 -10.36 -14.95
C ALA A 467 8.41 -10.73 -16.44
N VAL A 468 8.67 -11.99 -16.80
CA VAL A 468 8.49 -12.50 -18.17
C VAL A 468 7.04 -12.37 -18.63
N VAL A 469 6.08 -12.79 -17.81
CA VAL A 469 4.65 -12.67 -18.14
C VAL A 469 4.24 -11.21 -18.33
N THR A 470 4.85 -10.26 -17.61
CA THR A 470 4.56 -8.84 -17.76
C THR A 470 5.02 -8.31 -19.12
N VAL A 471 6.22 -8.69 -19.57
CA VAL A 471 6.73 -8.31 -20.89
C VAL A 471 5.95 -9.00 -22.01
N LEU A 472 5.63 -10.29 -21.87
CA LEU A 472 4.82 -11.01 -22.84
C LEU A 472 3.40 -10.42 -22.95
N ALA A 473 2.77 -10.08 -21.84
CA ALA A 473 1.45 -9.44 -21.86
C ALA A 473 1.47 -8.09 -22.61
N PHE A 474 2.56 -7.33 -22.50
CA PHE A 474 2.74 -6.12 -23.29
C PHE A 474 2.88 -6.44 -24.78
N LEU A 475 3.68 -7.45 -25.15
CA LEU A 475 3.83 -7.89 -26.55
C LEU A 475 2.50 -8.31 -27.18
N TYR A 476 1.64 -8.98 -26.40
CA TYR A 476 0.31 -9.41 -26.83
C TYR A 476 -0.70 -8.27 -26.92
N SER A 477 -0.79 -7.45 -25.87
CA SER A 477 -1.88 -6.46 -25.72
C SER A 477 -1.52 -5.05 -26.20
N GLY A 478 -0.23 -4.75 -26.36
CA GLY A 478 0.28 -3.39 -26.58
C GLY A 478 0.05 -2.46 -25.38
N ARG A 479 -0.36 -2.99 -24.22
CA ARG A 479 -0.69 -2.23 -23.02
C ARG A 479 0.25 -2.61 -21.89
N VAL A 480 0.74 -1.58 -21.19
CA VAL A 480 1.52 -1.78 -19.99
C VAL A 480 0.56 -2.19 -18.87
N ARG A 481 0.76 -3.37 -18.29
CA ARG A 481 0.08 -3.77 -17.05
C ARG A 481 0.53 -2.87 -15.88
N SER A 482 -0.08 -3.00 -14.71
CA SER A 482 0.35 -2.23 -13.53
C SER A 482 1.87 -2.39 -13.34
N LEU A 483 2.59 -1.27 -13.19
CA LEU A 483 4.03 -1.26 -12.88
C LEU A 483 4.32 -1.92 -11.53
N ARG A 484 3.29 -2.12 -10.70
CA ARG A 484 3.32 -2.86 -9.45
C ARG A 484 2.16 -3.86 -9.43
N PRO A 485 2.38 -5.11 -9.87
CA PRO A 485 1.39 -6.17 -9.74
C PRO A 485 1.18 -6.54 -8.26
N ASP A 486 -0.08 -6.77 -7.88
CA ASP A 486 -0.45 -7.11 -6.51
C ASP A 486 0.27 -8.39 -6.04
N GLY A 487 0.83 -8.34 -4.83
CA GLY A 487 1.55 -9.47 -4.21
C GLY A 487 2.97 -9.72 -4.74
N VAL A 488 3.39 -9.12 -5.86
CA VAL A 488 4.74 -9.30 -6.42
C VAL A 488 5.73 -8.26 -5.89
N CYS A 489 5.31 -6.98 -5.84
CA CYS A 489 6.16 -5.85 -5.43
C CYS A 489 6.01 -5.47 -3.94
N VAL A 490 5.45 -6.35 -3.13
CA VAL A 490 5.10 -6.11 -1.72
C VAL A 490 6.05 -6.90 -0.82
N CYS A 491 6.69 -6.23 0.14
CA CYS A 491 7.52 -6.89 1.15
C CYS A 491 6.69 -7.26 2.39
N VAL A 492 7.27 -8.02 3.32
CA VAL A 492 6.58 -8.49 4.55
C VAL A 492 6.42 -7.39 5.60
N ASP A 493 7.12 -6.26 5.45
CA ASP A 493 7.08 -5.17 6.43
C ASP A 493 5.81 -4.31 6.26
N ASP A 494 4.89 -4.40 7.23
CA ASP A 494 3.59 -3.72 7.22
C ASP A 494 3.70 -2.18 7.29
N GLU A 495 4.83 -1.66 7.79
CA GLU A 495 5.11 -0.22 7.88
C GLU A 495 5.74 0.34 6.58
N CYS A 496 5.97 -0.51 5.57
CA CYS A 496 6.59 -0.10 4.32
C CYS A 496 5.56 0.42 3.31
N GLU A 497 5.80 1.60 2.72
CA GLU A 497 4.95 2.14 1.64
C GLU A 497 5.07 1.38 0.30
N HIS A 498 5.95 0.38 0.22
CA HIS A 498 6.23 -0.46 -0.95
C HIS A 498 6.51 0.34 -2.26
N VAL A 499 7.14 1.52 -2.13
CA VAL A 499 7.54 2.35 -3.28
C VAL A 499 8.93 1.95 -3.82
N ALA A 500 9.88 1.69 -2.91
CA ALA A 500 11.28 1.42 -3.21
C ALA A 500 11.84 0.29 -2.33
N CYS A 501 10.98 -0.65 -1.93
CA CYS A 501 11.41 -1.85 -1.20
C CYS A 501 12.09 -2.84 -2.15
N ARG A 502 12.90 -3.75 -1.60
CA ARG A 502 13.68 -4.70 -2.39
C ARG A 502 12.84 -5.50 -3.40
N PRO A 503 11.69 -6.11 -3.06
CA PRO A 503 10.85 -6.80 -4.04
C PRO A 503 10.36 -5.91 -5.19
N ALA A 504 10.09 -4.63 -4.94
CA ALA A 504 9.68 -3.69 -5.97
C ALA A 504 10.84 -3.33 -6.91
N VAL A 505 12.05 -3.14 -6.36
CA VAL A 505 13.26 -2.88 -7.13
C VAL A 505 13.64 -4.10 -7.97
N ASP A 506 13.67 -5.30 -7.36
CA ASP A 506 13.98 -6.56 -8.05
C ASP A 506 13.02 -6.79 -9.22
N PHE A 507 11.70 -6.64 -9.00
CA PHE A 507 10.73 -6.78 -10.08
C PHE A 507 10.94 -5.77 -11.22
N ALA A 508 11.21 -4.49 -10.89
CA ALA A 508 11.44 -3.47 -11.90
C ALA A 508 12.72 -3.72 -12.71
N VAL A 509 13.79 -4.19 -12.06
CA VAL A 509 15.06 -4.58 -12.66
C VAL A 509 14.87 -5.82 -13.56
N GLU A 510 14.18 -6.86 -13.09
CA GLU A 510 13.88 -8.05 -13.88
C GLU A 510 13.06 -7.73 -15.14
N VAL A 511 12.03 -6.87 -15.02
CA VAL A 511 11.23 -6.45 -16.18
C VAL A 511 12.06 -5.60 -17.14
N LEU A 512 12.91 -4.71 -16.65
CA LEU A 512 13.82 -3.93 -17.49
C LEU A 512 14.77 -4.84 -18.28
N TYR A 513 15.37 -5.84 -17.63
CA TYR A 513 16.25 -6.80 -18.29
C TYR A 513 15.52 -7.65 -19.32
N ALA A 514 14.37 -8.23 -18.94
CA ALA A 514 13.58 -9.04 -19.86
C ALA A 514 13.12 -8.22 -21.07
N SER A 515 12.79 -6.94 -20.86
CA SER A 515 12.42 -6.02 -21.93
C SER A 515 13.59 -5.72 -22.87
N PHE A 516 14.80 -5.58 -22.33
CA PHE A 516 16.04 -5.42 -23.09
C PHE A 516 16.35 -6.67 -23.94
N VAL A 517 16.35 -7.85 -23.30
CA VAL A 517 16.61 -9.13 -23.97
C VAL A 517 15.60 -9.42 -25.07
N PHE A 518 14.31 -9.15 -24.82
CA PHE A 518 13.25 -9.35 -25.81
C PHE A 518 13.10 -8.20 -26.81
N GLU A 519 14.02 -7.23 -26.79
CA GLU A 519 14.09 -6.11 -27.72
C GLU A 519 12.79 -5.28 -27.77
N THR A 520 12.31 -4.87 -26.59
CA THR A 520 11.10 -4.03 -26.40
C THR A 520 11.46 -2.64 -25.86
N PRO A 521 11.91 -1.71 -26.72
CA PRO A 521 12.48 -0.43 -26.28
C PRO A 521 11.50 0.46 -25.52
N GLU A 522 10.20 0.34 -25.78
CA GLU A 522 9.16 1.11 -25.07
C GLU A 522 9.08 0.74 -23.59
N LEU A 523 9.20 -0.56 -23.27
CA LEU A 523 9.22 -1.03 -21.89
C LEU A 523 10.55 -0.71 -21.21
N VAL A 524 11.67 -0.83 -21.93
CA VAL A 524 12.99 -0.41 -21.43
C VAL A 524 12.95 1.06 -20.99
N ALA A 525 12.49 1.96 -21.85
CA ALA A 525 12.39 3.38 -21.54
C ALA A 525 11.43 3.68 -20.36
N LEU A 526 10.34 2.90 -20.24
CA LEU A 526 9.37 3.06 -19.16
C LEU A 526 9.94 2.66 -17.80
N TYR A 527 10.54 1.47 -17.71
CA TYR A 527 11.09 0.95 -16.46
C TYR A 527 12.39 1.64 -16.07
N GLN A 528 13.19 2.11 -17.04
CA GLN A 528 14.32 2.99 -16.78
C GLN A 528 13.87 4.31 -16.12
N ARG A 529 12.81 4.95 -16.64
CA ARG A 529 12.25 6.17 -16.01
C ARG A 529 11.69 5.88 -14.63
N HIS A 530 10.99 4.75 -14.47
CA HIS A 530 10.44 4.34 -13.18
C HIS A 530 11.54 4.17 -12.13
N LEU A 531 12.64 3.48 -12.47
CA LEU A 531 13.80 3.29 -11.58
C LEU A 531 14.48 4.63 -11.25
N LEU A 532 14.62 5.54 -12.21
CA LEU A 532 15.14 6.89 -11.96
C LEU A 532 14.27 7.68 -10.97
N ASP A 533 12.94 7.60 -11.09
CA ASP A 533 11.99 8.32 -10.22
C ASP A 533 12.02 7.84 -8.75
N ILE A 534 12.45 6.60 -8.52
CA ILE A 534 12.52 6.01 -7.17
C ILE A 534 13.95 5.88 -6.63
N LEU A 535 14.99 6.16 -7.45
CA LEU A 535 16.39 5.87 -7.11
C LEU A 535 16.84 6.52 -5.80
N ASP A 536 16.44 7.78 -5.56
CA ASP A 536 16.79 8.52 -4.33
C ASP A 536 16.08 7.97 -3.07
N LYS A 537 15.12 7.03 -3.23
CA LYS A 537 14.38 6.36 -2.14
C LYS A 537 14.89 4.93 -1.89
N ILE A 538 15.75 4.40 -2.76
CA ILE A 538 16.32 3.06 -2.63
C ILE A 538 17.51 3.10 -1.66
N ALA A 539 17.69 2.05 -0.85
CA ALA A 539 18.87 1.93 0.00
C ALA A 539 20.14 1.80 -0.84
N ALA A 540 21.27 2.37 -0.40
CA ALA A 540 22.51 2.37 -1.19
C ALA A 540 22.97 0.97 -1.63
N ASP A 541 22.82 -0.03 -0.75
CA ASP A 541 23.13 -1.44 -1.04
C ASP A 541 22.21 -2.03 -2.13
N ASP A 542 20.95 -1.58 -2.20
CA ASP A 542 19.97 -2.02 -3.20
C ASP A 542 20.19 -1.36 -4.58
N ILE A 543 20.80 -0.18 -4.61
CA ILE A 543 21.19 0.51 -5.86
C ILE A 543 22.24 -0.32 -6.62
N LEU A 544 23.06 -1.12 -5.94
CA LEU A 544 24.09 -1.96 -6.59
C LEU A 544 23.51 -2.92 -7.61
N VAL A 545 22.30 -3.46 -7.36
CA VAL A 545 21.64 -4.36 -8.31
C VAL A 545 21.13 -3.60 -9.53
N VAL A 546 20.56 -2.41 -9.34
CA VAL A 546 20.17 -1.51 -10.44
C VAL A 546 21.39 -1.12 -11.28
N LEU A 547 22.51 -0.81 -10.63
CA LEU A 547 23.77 -0.45 -11.28
C LEU A 547 24.36 -1.61 -12.08
N SER A 548 24.38 -2.81 -11.51
CA SER A 548 24.87 -4.02 -12.18
C SER A 548 24.07 -4.30 -13.46
N LEU A 549 22.75 -4.14 -13.41
CA LEU A 549 21.89 -4.33 -14.57
C LEU A 549 22.09 -3.22 -15.61
N ALA A 550 22.13 -1.95 -15.18
CA ALA A 550 22.36 -0.84 -16.09
C ALA A 550 23.68 -0.99 -16.86
N ASN A 551 24.69 -1.61 -16.24
CA ASN A 551 25.94 -1.97 -16.89
C ASN A 551 25.78 -3.09 -17.94
N ILE A 552 24.96 -4.11 -17.65
CA ILE A 552 24.64 -5.19 -18.61
C ILE A 552 23.89 -4.63 -19.83
N CYS A 553 22.89 -3.77 -19.61
CA CYS A 553 22.10 -3.17 -20.69
C CYS A 553 22.87 -2.09 -21.49
N GLY A 554 24.05 -1.67 -21.00
CA GLY A 554 24.96 -0.77 -21.70
C GLY A 554 24.31 0.56 -22.12
N LYS A 555 24.43 0.90 -23.41
CA LYS A 555 24.01 2.21 -23.95
C LYS A 555 22.53 2.53 -23.75
N GLU A 556 21.66 1.52 -23.71
CA GLU A 556 20.21 1.75 -23.53
C GLU A 556 19.89 2.26 -22.14
N CYS A 557 20.72 1.93 -21.15
CA CYS A 557 20.54 2.32 -19.75
C CYS A 557 21.58 3.34 -19.26
N ASP A 558 22.30 4.05 -20.15
CA ASP A 558 23.42 4.92 -19.77
C ASP A 558 23.02 6.03 -18.78
N GLY A 559 21.84 6.64 -18.97
CA GLY A 559 21.31 7.63 -18.02
C GLY A 559 21.03 7.06 -16.62
N LEU A 560 20.60 5.80 -16.54
CA LEU A 560 20.39 5.10 -15.27
C LEU A 560 21.73 4.71 -14.63
N LEU A 561 22.68 4.24 -15.45
CA LEU A 561 24.04 3.90 -15.03
C LEU A 561 24.74 5.11 -14.39
N ILE A 562 24.74 6.26 -15.08
CA ILE A 562 25.36 7.50 -14.59
C ILE A 562 24.74 7.90 -13.24
N ARG A 563 23.41 7.90 -13.15
CA ARG A 563 22.71 8.32 -11.93
C ARG A 563 22.93 7.34 -10.77
N CYS A 564 23.05 6.04 -11.04
CA CYS A 564 23.41 5.05 -10.02
C CYS A 564 24.84 5.26 -9.53
N VAL A 565 25.81 5.45 -10.43
CA VAL A 565 27.21 5.75 -10.07
C VAL A 565 27.28 7.01 -9.21
N GLU A 566 26.58 8.07 -9.58
CA GLU A 566 26.50 9.32 -8.81
C GLU A 566 25.96 9.14 -7.39
N ASN A 567 24.96 8.27 -7.22
CA ASN A 567 24.40 7.96 -5.89
C ASN A 567 25.38 7.12 -5.07
N ILE A 568 25.99 6.09 -5.67
CA ILE A 568 26.97 5.24 -4.99
C ILE A 568 28.23 6.02 -4.59
N VAL A 569 28.72 6.92 -5.44
CA VAL A 569 29.87 7.79 -5.13
C VAL A 569 29.61 8.61 -3.86
N ARG A 570 28.38 9.09 -3.65
CA ARG A 570 27.96 9.85 -2.46
C ARG A 570 27.55 8.98 -1.27
N SER A 571 27.46 7.66 -1.45
CA SER A 571 27.07 6.72 -0.41
C SER A 571 28.25 6.25 0.43
N ASP A 572 27.94 5.60 1.55
CA ASP A 572 28.88 4.99 2.49
C ASP A 572 29.28 3.54 2.13
N VAL A 573 28.89 3.03 0.94
CA VAL A 573 29.21 1.67 0.49
C VAL A 573 30.72 1.48 0.40
N ASP A 574 31.25 0.45 1.08
CA ASP A 574 32.66 0.19 1.20
C ASP A 574 33.26 -0.45 -0.08
N ILE A 575 34.58 -0.31 -0.24
CA ILE A 575 35.31 -0.78 -1.44
C ILE A 575 35.22 -2.31 -1.59
N VAL A 576 35.18 -3.06 -0.49
CA VAL A 576 35.11 -4.53 -0.54
C VAL A 576 33.77 -4.96 -1.14
N THR A 577 32.67 -4.34 -0.69
CA THR A 577 31.34 -4.58 -1.24
C THR A 577 31.27 -4.21 -2.71
N LEU A 578 31.88 -3.10 -3.14
CA LEU A 578 31.97 -2.74 -4.56
C LEU A 578 32.75 -3.77 -5.38
N ASP A 579 33.92 -4.20 -4.91
CA ASP A 579 34.78 -5.20 -5.58
C ASP A 579 34.10 -6.57 -5.73
N LYS A 580 33.28 -6.97 -4.75
CA LYS A 580 32.57 -8.26 -4.79
C LYS A 580 31.29 -8.23 -5.62
N THR A 581 30.67 -7.06 -5.80
CA THR A 581 29.36 -6.93 -6.48
C THR A 581 29.43 -6.38 -7.90
N LEU A 582 30.45 -5.59 -8.23
CA LEU A 582 30.52 -4.85 -9.50
C LEU A 582 31.77 -5.22 -10.31
N PRO A 583 31.72 -5.07 -11.65
CA PRO A 583 32.90 -5.20 -12.49
C PRO A 583 34.00 -4.18 -12.16
N GLY A 584 35.26 -4.59 -12.20
CA GLY A 584 36.40 -3.76 -11.75
C GLY A 584 36.54 -2.39 -12.43
N HIS A 585 36.11 -2.24 -13.68
CA HIS A 585 36.15 -0.94 -14.36
C HIS A 585 35.15 0.08 -13.78
N ILE A 586 33.98 -0.38 -13.31
CA ILE A 586 33.00 0.47 -12.61
C ILE A 586 33.49 0.83 -11.22
N VAL A 587 34.12 -0.12 -10.52
CA VAL A 587 34.70 0.14 -9.19
C VAL A 587 35.79 1.20 -9.28
N THR A 588 36.72 1.07 -10.24
CA THR A 588 37.76 2.09 -10.47
C THR A 588 37.16 3.47 -10.73
N ARG A 589 36.12 3.55 -11.58
CA ARG A 589 35.41 4.81 -11.84
C ARG A 589 34.80 5.41 -10.57
N ILE A 590 34.13 4.62 -9.74
CA ILE A 590 33.54 5.08 -8.47
C ILE A 590 34.62 5.57 -7.51
N VAL A 591 35.70 4.79 -7.36
CA VAL A 591 36.81 5.09 -6.45
C VAL A 591 37.51 6.38 -6.86
N ASP A 592 37.79 6.58 -8.15
CA ASP A 592 38.44 7.79 -8.63
C ASP A 592 37.53 9.01 -8.51
N SER A 593 36.23 8.89 -8.80
CA SER A 593 35.26 9.97 -8.56
C SER A 593 35.12 10.34 -7.07
N ARG A 594 35.20 9.37 -6.14
CA ARG A 594 35.21 9.64 -4.69
C ARG A 594 36.44 10.45 -4.28
N LYS A 595 37.62 10.14 -4.84
CA LYS A 595 38.87 10.89 -4.60
C LYS A 595 38.78 12.32 -5.12
N GLU A 596 38.25 12.51 -6.34
CA GLU A 596 38.11 13.84 -6.96
C GLU A 596 37.16 14.77 -6.19
N LEU A 597 36.08 14.23 -5.63
CA LEU A 597 35.08 15.00 -4.89
C LEU A 597 35.44 15.25 -3.43
N GLY A 598 36.62 14.81 -2.97
CA GLY A 598 37.04 14.96 -1.59
C GLY A 598 36.18 14.17 -0.60
N PHE A 599 35.43 13.15 -1.08
CA PHE A 599 34.83 12.12 -0.22
C PHE A 599 35.96 11.20 0.28
N HIS A 600 36.83 11.78 1.10
CA HIS A 600 37.72 11.06 1.97
C HIS A 600 36.88 10.63 3.16
N GLY A 601 36.76 9.31 3.38
CA GLY A 601 36.34 8.82 4.68
C GLY A 601 37.24 9.43 5.77
N PRO A 602 36.79 9.48 7.03
CA PRO A 602 37.67 9.88 8.11
C PRO A 602 38.93 9.01 8.01
N GLU A 603 40.04 9.71 7.79
CA GLU A 603 41.42 9.24 7.73
C GLU A 603 41.97 8.71 6.39
N SER A 604 43.14 9.27 6.08
CA SER A 604 44.21 8.72 5.27
C SER A 604 44.80 7.40 5.80
N SER A 605 44.00 6.45 6.30
CA SER A 605 44.47 5.20 6.92
C SER A 605 43.83 3.91 6.37
N SER A 606 42.79 3.97 5.52
CA SER A 606 42.06 2.78 5.04
C SER A 606 42.36 2.38 3.58
N PHE A 607 43.63 2.11 3.25
CA PHE A 607 43.84 0.82 2.58
C PHE A 607 43.59 -0.21 3.69
N PRO A 608 42.86 -1.32 3.48
CA PRO A 608 42.92 -2.38 4.48
C PRO A 608 44.40 -2.64 4.66
N ASP A 609 44.88 -2.54 5.90
CA ASP A 609 46.28 -2.72 6.24
C ASP A 609 46.76 -3.96 5.48
N LYS A 610 48.03 -4.02 5.06
CA LYS A 610 48.53 -5.18 4.29
C LYS A 610 48.13 -6.49 5.00
N HIS A 611 48.03 -6.43 6.33
CA HIS A 611 47.38 -7.38 7.21
C HIS A 611 45.90 -7.69 6.92
N VAL A 612 44.98 -6.73 7.00
CA VAL A 612 43.53 -6.94 6.75
C VAL A 612 43.27 -7.53 5.36
N LYS A 613 44.04 -7.13 4.33
CA LYS A 613 43.95 -7.77 3.00
C LYS A 613 44.41 -9.23 3.02
N ARG A 614 45.46 -9.57 3.78
CA ARG A 614 45.91 -10.96 3.97
C ARG A 614 44.86 -11.78 4.72
N LEU A 615 44.21 -11.19 5.73
CA LEU A 615 43.14 -11.81 6.50
C LEU A 615 41.92 -12.11 5.62
N HIS A 616 41.44 -11.14 4.84
CA HIS A 616 40.37 -11.37 3.86
C HIS A 616 40.74 -12.42 2.81
N ARG A 617 42.00 -12.45 2.34
CA ARG A 617 42.47 -13.49 1.42
C ARG A 617 42.53 -14.88 2.07
N ALA A 618 42.89 -14.97 3.35
CA ALA A 618 42.87 -16.23 4.10
C ALA A 618 41.43 -16.74 4.32
N LEU A 619 40.48 -15.81 4.54
CA LEU A 619 39.05 -16.11 4.59
C LEU A 619 38.52 -16.59 3.22
N ASP A 620 38.89 -15.91 2.13
CA ASP A 620 38.57 -16.33 0.76
C ASP A 620 39.22 -17.68 0.40
N SER A 621 40.36 -18.03 0.99
CA SER A 621 41.03 -19.34 0.78
C SER A 621 40.48 -20.46 1.69
N HIS A 622 39.45 -20.19 2.49
CA HIS A 622 38.79 -21.16 3.35
C HIS A 622 39.68 -21.82 4.43
N ASP A 623 40.78 -21.16 4.83
CA ASP A 623 41.77 -21.70 5.79
C ASP A 623 41.68 -21.02 7.15
N VAL A 624 40.97 -21.67 8.09
CA VAL A 624 40.72 -21.16 9.45
C VAL A 624 42.00 -21.14 10.31
N GLU A 625 42.96 -22.03 10.04
CA GLU A 625 44.20 -22.08 10.82
C GLU A 625 45.18 -20.99 10.37
N LEU A 626 45.21 -20.67 9.07
CA LEU A 626 45.90 -19.49 8.56
C LEU A 626 45.34 -18.19 9.15
N VAL A 627 44.01 -18.08 9.26
CA VAL A 627 43.35 -16.95 9.95
C VAL A 627 43.81 -16.89 11.41
N ARG A 628 43.81 -18.02 12.13
CA ARG A 628 44.29 -18.10 13.52
C ARG A 628 45.76 -17.69 13.66
N MET A 629 46.63 -18.09 12.75
CA MET A 629 48.06 -17.74 12.76
C MET A 629 48.25 -16.24 12.53
N LEU A 630 47.56 -15.66 11.54
CA LEU A 630 47.65 -14.23 11.25
C LEU A 630 47.20 -13.36 12.45
N ILE A 631 46.15 -13.80 13.17
CA ILE A 631 45.66 -13.12 14.38
C ILE A 631 46.66 -13.22 15.55
N LYS A 632 47.47 -14.29 15.61
CA LYS A 632 48.48 -14.47 16.67
C LYS A 632 49.77 -13.69 16.43
N GLU A 633 50.13 -13.41 15.18
CA GLU A 633 51.42 -12.80 14.82
C GLU A 633 51.41 -11.27 14.84
N GLU A 634 50.31 -10.62 14.48
CA GLU A 634 50.21 -9.15 14.41
C GLU A 634 49.07 -8.68 15.34
N HIS A 635 49.33 -7.74 16.25
CA HIS A 635 48.45 -7.31 17.37
C HIS A 635 47.10 -6.66 16.99
N THR A 636 46.57 -6.88 15.78
CA THR A 636 45.25 -6.40 15.35
C THR A 636 44.16 -7.39 15.73
N SER A 637 43.11 -6.94 16.43
CA SER A 637 42.01 -7.81 16.81
C SER A 637 41.12 -8.18 15.60
N ILE A 638 40.40 -9.30 15.71
CA ILE A 638 39.42 -9.75 14.69
C ILE A 638 38.35 -8.67 14.44
N ASP A 639 37.99 -7.94 15.50
CA ASP A 639 36.96 -6.91 15.50
C ASP A 639 37.46 -5.62 14.84
N ASP A 640 38.70 -5.20 15.13
CA ASP A 640 39.34 -4.05 14.48
C ASP A 640 39.47 -4.25 12.96
N ALA A 641 39.70 -5.49 12.52
CA ALA A 641 39.75 -5.85 11.12
C ALA A 641 38.35 -6.09 10.49
N CYS A 642 37.27 -6.03 11.28
CA CYS A 642 35.91 -6.40 10.90
C CYS A 642 35.84 -7.77 10.20
N ALA A 643 36.71 -8.71 10.56
CA ALA A 643 36.89 -9.96 9.81
C ALA A 643 35.67 -10.88 9.93
N LEU A 644 34.97 -10.83 11.08
CA LEU A 644 33.72 -11.56 11.26
C LEU A 644 32.59 -10.98 10.37
N HIS A 645 32.52 -9.65 10.19
CA HIS A 645 31.60 -9.01 9.25
C HIS A 645 31.87 -9.45 7.82
N TYR A 646 33.15 -9.51 7.42
CA TYR A 646 33.56 -10.01 6.11
C TYR A 646 33.18 -11.49 5.92
N ALA A 647 33.52 -12.35 6.90
CA ALA A 647 33.22 -13.77 6.85
C ALA A 647 31.71 -14.02 6.75
N VAL A 648 30.91 -13.30 7.54
CA VAL A 648 29.46 -13.39 7.49
C VAL A 648 28.93 -12.86 6.16
N ALA A 649 29.50 -11.83 5.55
CA ALA A 649 29.06 -11.28 4.27
C ALA A 649 29.39 -12.17 3.06
N TYR A 650 30.55 -12.83 3.03
CA TYR A 650 31.09 -13.44 1.80
C TYR A 650 31.50 -14.92 1.91
N CYS A 651 31.76 -15.45 3.11
CA CYS A 651 32.25 -16.82 3.28
C CYS A 651 31.13 -17.84 3.54
N ASP A 652 31.50 -19.13 3.52
CA ASP A 652 30.63 -20.26 3.82
C ASP A 652 30.35 -20.44 5.32
N ALA A 653 29.21 -21.05 5.65
CA ALA A 653 28.77 -21.32 7.03
C ALA A 653 29.77 -22.12 7.87
N LYS A 654 30.60 -22.98 7.25
CA LYS A 654 31.64 -23.76 7.93
C LYS A 654 32.81 -22.89 8.42
N ILE A 655 33.20 -21.89 7.65
CA ILE A 655 34.26 -20.94 8.04
C ILE A 655 33.75 -20.05 9.17
N ILE A 656 32.51 -19.57 9.03
CA ILE A 656 31.87 -18.70 10.03
C ILE A 656 31.79 -19.42 11.39
N THR A 657 31.35 -20.68 11.41
CA THR A 657 31.33 -21.49 12.64
C THR A 657 32.73 -21.72 13.21
N GLY A 658 33.70 -22.06 12.35
CA GLY A 658 35.11 -22.18 12.76
C GLY A 658 35.69 -20.93 13.42
N ILE A 659 35.35 -19.74 12.93
CA ILE A 659 35.76 -18.44 13.51
C ILE A 659 35.01 -18.15 14.82
N LEU A 660 33.69 -18.40 14.86
CA LEU A 660 32.88 -18.22 16.07
C LEU A 660 33.27 -19.18 17.22
N ASP A 661 33.88 -20.33 16.90
CA ASP A 661 34.41 -21.28 17.87
C ASP A 661 35.79 -20.92 18.40
N LEU A 662 36.49 -19.99 17.74
CA LEU A 662 37.69 -19.37 18.31
C LEU A 662 37.37 -18.53 19.55
N ALA A 663 36.13 -18.05 19.69
CA ALA A 663 35.62 -17.24 20.80
C ALA A 663 36.43 -15.94 21.07
N ILE A 664 37.06 -15.39 20.03
CA ILE A 664 37.92 -14.19 20.11
C ILE A 664 37.18 -12.91 19.62
N ALA A 665 36.09 -13.05 18.86
CA ALA A 665 35.40 -11.92 18.22
C ALA A 665 34.10 -11.53 18.95
N ASP A 666 33.87 -10.22 19.11
CA ASP A 666 32.61 -9.68 19.59
C ASP A 666 31.53 -9.73 18.49
N VAL A 667 30.53 -10.59 18.68
CA VAL A 667 29.38 -10.75 17.77
C VAL A 667 28.45 -9.54 17.71
N ASN A 668 28.61 -8.57 18.62
CA ASN A 668 27.83 -7.33 18.64
C ASN A 668 28.64 -6.11 18.19
N HIS A 669 29.91 -6.31 17.81
CA HIS A 669 30.71 -5.25 17.22
C HIS A 669 30.00 -4.68 15.99
N THR A 670 30.04 -3.37 15.83
CA THR A 670 29.43 -2.67 14.70
C THR A 670 30.49 -2.32 13.67
N SER A 671 30.24 -2.63 12.41
CA SER A 671 31.05 -2.17 11.30
C SER A 671 31.12 -0.63 11.24
N PRO A 672 32.05 -0.04 10.45
CA PRO A 672 32.11 1.40 10.24
C PRO A 672 30.82 2.03 9.68
N ARG A 673 29.94 1.22 9.09
CA ARG A 673 28.61 1.63 8.58
C ARG A 673 27.48 1.51 9.63
N GLY A 674 27.80 0.98 10.82
CA GLY A 674 26.85 0.76 11.91
C GLY A 674 26.07 -0.56 11.81
N TYR A 675 26.55 -1.54 11.02
CA TYR A 675 25.93 -2.86 10.93
C TYR A 675 26.58 -3.84 11.89
N THR A 676 25.79 -4.62 12.62
CA THR A 676 26.28 -5.81 13.33
C THR A 676 26.34 -6.98 12.36
N VAL A 677 27.06 -8.04 12.73
CA VAL A 677 27.09 -9.29 11.96
C VAL A 677 25.70 -9.93 11.82
N LEU A 678 24.79 -9.69 12.77
CA LEU A 678 23.40 -10.16 12.68
C LEU A 678 22.60 -9.40 11.61
N HIS A 679 22.84 -8.09 11.43
CA HIS A 679 22.26 -7.32 10.32
C HIS A 679 22.72 -7.87 8.97
N ILE A 680 24.01 -8.15 8.81
CA ILE A 680 24.57 -8.72 7.58
C ILE A 680 24.02 -10.13 7.33
N ALA A 681 23.90 -10.97 8.36
CA ALA A 681 23.30 -12.29 8.25
C ALA A 681 21.82 -12.24 7.82
N ALA A 682 21.06 -11.26 8.31
CA ALA A 682 19.68 -11.02 7.88
C ALA A 682 19.59 -10.61 6.40
N MET A 683 20.57 -9.84 5.90
CA MET A 683 20.66 -9.50 4.47
C MET A 683 20.97 -10.72 3.59
N ARG A 684 21.77 -11.67 4.08
CA ARG A 684 22.11 -12.90 3.35
C ARG A 684 21.01 -13.95 3.31
N LYS A 685 19.95 -13.81 4.11
CA LYS A 685 18.81 -14.75 4.17
C LYS A 685 19.22 -16.20 4.44
N GLU A 686 20.27 -16.41 5.25
CA GLU A 686 20.76 -17.75 5.61
C GLU A 686 20.47 -18.08 7.08
N PRO A 687 19.47 -18.95 7.36
CA PRO A 687 18.98 -19.18 8.73
C PRO A 687 20.03 -19.84 9.62
N ARG A 688 20.94 -20.64 9.05
CA ARG A 688 22.03 -21.29 9.78
C ARG A 688 22.99 -20.29 10.42
N ILE A 689 23.31 -19.22 9.71
CA ILE A 689 24.22 -18.17 10.19
C ILE A 689 23.53 -17.36 11.29
N ILE A 690 22.26 -16.99 11.09
CA ILE A 690 21.46 -16.25 12.07
C ILE A 690 21.40 -17.01 13.40
N VAL A 691 21.04 -18.30 13.39
CA VAL A 691 20.96 -19.09 14.63
C VAL A 691 22.33 -19.21 15.31
N SER A 692 23.40 -19.42 14.54
CA SER A 692 24.76 -19.51 15.08
C SER A 692 25.23 -18.22 15.76
N LEU A 693 24.85 -17.05 15.23
CA LEU A 693 25.16 -15.75 15.83
C LEU A 693 24.32 -15.51 17.09
N LEU A 694 23.03 -15.84 17.06
CA LEU A 694 22.14 -15.73 18.22
C LEU A 694 22.58 -16.63 19.38
N THR A 695 23.01 -17.86 19.10
CA THR A 695 23.56 -18.77 20.13
C THR A 695 24.88 -18.28 20.73
N LYS A 696 25.61 -17.42 20.03
CA LYS A 696 26.85 -16.78 20.53
C LYS A 696 26.59 -15.40 21.16
N GLY A 697 25.31 -15.00 21.35
CA GLY A 697 24.93 -13.80 22.08
C GLY A 697 24.71 -12.55 21.22
N ALA A 698 24.47 -12.70 19.91
CA ALA A 698 24.14 -11.57 19.04
C ALA A 698 22.80 -10.93 19.44
N GLN A 699 22.76 -9.59 19.54
CA GLN A 699 21.62 -8.81 20.01
C GLN A 699 20.61 -8.54 18.88
N PRO A 700 19.39 -9.09 18.95
CA PRO A 700 18.38 -8.91 17.90
C PRO A 700 17.80 -7.48 17.87
N ALA A 701 17.80 -6.81 19.01
CA ALA A 701 17.31 -5.44 19.17
C ALA A 701 18.32 -4.36 18.76
N ALA A 702 19.53 -4.74 18.33
CA ALA A 702 20.51 -3.80 17.82
C ALA A 702 19.94 -3.00 16.65
N LEU A 703 20.26 -1.72 16.59
CA LEU A 703 19.80 -0.81 15.54
C LEU A 703 20.97 -0.46 14.62
N THR A 704 20.68 -0.42 13.33
CA THR A 704 21.56 0.17 12.32
C THR A 704 21.58 1.70 12.45
N SER A 705 22.49 2.34 11.73
CA SER A 705 22.59 3.80 11.62
C SER A 705 21.30 4.47 11.08
N ASP A 706 20.51 3.74 10.29
CA ASP A 706 19.19 4.16 9.80
C ASP A 706 18.01 3.70 10.68
N GLY A 707 18.28 3.21 11.90
CA GLY A 707 17.28 2.89 12.92
C GLY A 707 16.51 1.59 12.69
N ARG A 708 17.05 0.66 11.88
CA ARG A 708 16.41 -0.62 11.56
C ARG A 708 17.00 -1.77 12.38
N LYS A 709 16.16 -2.74 12.71
CA LYS A 709 16.57 -4.01 13.32
C LYS A 709 16.86 -5.06 12.25
N ALA A 710 17.57 -6.11 12.64
CA ALA A 710 17.79 -7.30 11.80
C ALA A 710 16.47 -7.89 11.26
N LEU A 711 15.44 -7.93 12.10
CA LEU A 711 14.11 -8.40 11.71
C LEU A 711 13.49 -7.55 10.60
N THR A 712 13.48 -6.22 10.77
CA THR A 712 12.92 -5.28 9.79
C THR A 712 13.65 -5.39 8.46
N ILE A 713 14.98 -5.54 8.47
CA ILE A 713 15.78 -5.78 7.26
C ILE A 713 15.33 -7.06 6.57
N SER A 714 15.21 -8.17 7.31
CA SER A 714 14.76 -9.46 6.75
C SER A 714 13.34 -9.38 6.16
N LYS A 715 12.41 -8.69 6.84
CA LYS A 715 11.03 -8.46 6.34
C LYS A 715 11.00 -7.62 5.06
N ARG A 716 11.81 -6.57 4.98
CA ARG A 716 11.86 -5.68 3.80
C ARG A 716 12.51 -6.33 2.57
N LEU A 717 13.39 -7.30 2.77
CA LEU A 717 14.03 -8.08 1.71
C LEU A 717 13.19 -9.26 1.20
N THR A 718 12.16 -9.66 1.96
CA THR A 718 11.35 -10.84 1.65
C THR A 718 10.03 -10.41 1.00
N ARG A 719 9.68 -11.06 -0.12
CA ARG A 719 8.40 -10.83 -0.81
C ARG A 719 7.25 -11.44 -0.01
N ALA A 720 6.17 -10.69 0.17
CA ALA A 720 5.01 -11.11 0.96
C ALA A 720 4.38 -12.41 0.43
N ALA A 721 4.26 -12.55 -0.89
CA ALA A 721 3.74 -13.77 -1.51
C ALA A 721 4.54 -15.04 -1.14
N ASP A 722 5.86 -14.94 -1.00
CA ASP A 722 6.70 -16.09 -0.63
C ASP A 722 6.61 -16.41 0.86
N TYR A 723 6.43 -15.38 1.69
CA TYR A 723 6.23 -15.54 3.14
C TYR A 723 4.90 -16.21 3.48
N TYR A 724 3.81 -15.78 2.83
CA TYR A 724 2.46 -16.31 3.09
C TYR A 724 2.14 -17.61 2.34
N LYS A 725 3.04 -18.10 1.48
CA LYS A 725 2.86 -19.37 0.77
C LYS A 725 2.82 -20.53 1.76
N SER A 726 1.80 -21.39 1.66
CA SER A 726 1.70 -22.61 2.46
C SER A 726 2.76 -23.62 2.03
N THR A 727 3.59 -24.08 2.97
CA THR A 727 4.53 -25.17 2.71
C THR A 727 3.73 -26.46 2.50
N GLU A 728 3.88 -27.10 1.34
CA GLU A 728 3.28 -28.41 1.07
C GLU A 728 3.87 -29.46 2.02
N ARG A 729 3.03 -30.38 2.52
CA ARG A 729 3.40 -31.41 3.50
C ARG A 729 4.66 -32.17 3.08
N GLY A 730 5.71 -32.14 3.91
CA GLY A 730 6.98 -32.84 3.67
C GLY A 730 8.00 -32.13 2.77
N LYS A 731 7.70 -30.92 2.26
CA LYS A 731 8.67 -30.08 1.54
C LYS A 731 9.35 -29.07 2.47
N ALA A 732 10.59 -28.72 2.16
CA ALA A 732 11.38 -27.77 2.95
C ALA A 732 10.75 -26.35 2.95
N SER A 733 10.62 -25.74 4.13
CA SER A 733 10.21 -24.33 4.28
C SER A 733 11.18 -23.37 3.56
N PRO A 734 10.70 -22.28 2.94
CA PRO A 734 11.56 -21.25 2.35
C PRO A 734 12.54 -20.66 3.36
N LYS A 735 13.81 -20.48 2.97
CA LYS A 735 14.86 -19.95 3.85
C LYS A 735 14.52 -18.56 4.41
N ASP A 736 14.00 -17.68 3.56
CA ASP A 736 13.63 -16.29 3.89
C ASP A 736 12.59 -16.22 5.00
N ARG A 737 11.55 -17.07 4.91
CA ARG A 737 10.51 -17.18 5.92
C ARG A 737 11.06 -17.66 7.25
N LEU A 738 11.91 -18.68 7.22
CA LEU A 738 12.55 -19.22 8.42
C LEU A 738 13.46 -18.17 9.09
N CYS A 739 14.17 -17.33 8.33
CA CYS A 739 14.97 -16.24 8.88
C CYS A 739 14.14 -15.22 9.65
N ILE A 740 12.99 -14.82 9.11
CA ILE A 740 12.05 -13.91 9.78
C ILE A 740 11.54 -14.56 11.07
N GLU A 741 11.06 -15.80 11.01
CA GLU A 741 10.54 -16.53 12.17
C GLU A 741 11.59 -16.65 13.30
N ILE A 742 12.86 -16.95 12.95
CA ILE A 742 13.97 -17.01 13.92
C ILE A 742 14.23 -15.64 14.57
N LEU A 743 14.30 -14.56 13.77
CA LEU A 743 14.58 -13.22 14.28
C LEU A 743 13.44 -12.64 15.11
N GLU A 744 12.18 -12.90 14.72
CA GLU A 744 11.00 -12.52 15.51
C GLU A 744 11.03 -13.20 16.89
N GLN A 745 11.45 -14.47 16.93
CA GLN A 745 11.58 -15.19 18.19
C GLN A 745 12.72 -14.66 19.06
N ALA A 746 13.83 -14.27 18.43
CA ALA A 746 14.99 -13.74 19.12
C ALA A 746 14.71 -12.37 19.78
N GLU A 747 13.94 -11.47 19.14
CA GLU A 747 13.57 -10.16 19.72
C GLU A 747 12.66 -10.26 20.96
N ARG A 748 12.01 -11.41 21.19
CA ARG A 748 11.05 -11.60 22.28
C ARG A 748 11.68 -12.06 23.61
N ARG A 749 12.99 -12.32 23.69
CA ARG A 749 13.68 -12.82 24.91
C ARG A 749 14.86 -11.94 25.32
N ASP A 750 15.02 -11.72 26.63
CA ASP A 750 16.19 -11.07 27.28
C ASP A 750 17.45 -11.95 27.11
N PRO A 751 18.67 -11.41 26.97
CA PRO A 751 19.86 -12.21 26.71
C PRO A 751 20.38 -12.79 28.03
N LEU A 752 19.97 -14.01 28.37
CA LEU A 752 20.66 -14.81 29.36
C LEU A 752 20.82 -16.24 28.85
N LEU A 753 22.03 -16.55 28.40
CA LEU A 753 22.62 -17.90 28.50
C LEU A 753 24.12 -17.88 28.17
N GLY A 754 24.86 -17.05 28.91
CA GLY A 754 26.05 -17.58 29.57
C GLY A 754 25.57 -18.33 30.81
N GLU A 755 26.11 -19.52 31.06
CA GLU A 755 25.78 -20.43 32.17
C GLU A 755 24.48 -21.25 32.07
N VAL A 756 24.50 -22.30 31.24
CA VAL A 756 24.01 -23.61 31.70
C VAL A 756 25.13 -24.63 31.48
N SER A 757 26.14 -24.53 32.33
CA SER A 757 27.10 -25.59 32.61
C SER A 757 27.04 -25.92 34.09
N ALA A 758 25.92 -26.46 34.55
CA ALA A 758 25.85 -27.22 35.78
C ALA A 758 24.50 -27.92 35.86
N SER A 759 24.55 -29.26 35.91
CA SER A 759 23.52 -30.20 36.38
C SER A 759 23.10 -31.22 35.34
N LEU A 760 24.03 -32.09 34.93
CA LEU A 760 23.70 -33.42 34.39
C LEU A 760 24.84 -34.39 34.70
N ALA A 761 25.13 -34.51 35.99
CA ALA A 761 25.85 -35.64 36.55
C ALA A 761 24.97 -36.25 37.64
N LYS A 762 24.05 -37.13 37.20
CA LYS A 762 23.40 -38.23 37.94
C LYS A 762 22.20 -38.69 37.13
N VAL A 763 22.38 -39.75 36.34
CA VAL A 763 21.66 -41.03 36.38
C VAL A 763 22.40 -41.88 35.35
N GLU A 764 23.35 -42.66 35.85
CA GLU A 764 23.95 -43.77 35.12
C GLU A 764 23.02 -44.94 35.40
N ASP A 765 22.11 -45.18 34.44
CA ASP A 765 21.24 -46.34 34.20
C ASP A 765 19.95 -45.87 33.50
N ASP A 766 20.10 -45.28 32.31
CA ASP A 766 19.15 -45.45 31.18
C ASP A 766 19.64 -44.79 29.86
N LEU A 767 20.96 -44.76 29.63
CA LEU A 767 21.54 -43.99 28.51
C LEU A 767 21.11 -44.51 27.13
N ARG A 768 20.80 -45.81 27.02
CA ARG A 768 20.43 -46.45 25.75
C ARG A 768 18.97 -46.24 25.38
N MET A 769 18.04 -46.32 26.34
CA MET A 769 16.64 -45.97 26.09
C MET A 769 16.50 -44.46 25.87
N LYS A 770 17.23 -43.65 26.64
CA LYS A 770 17.29 -42.19 26.40
C LYS A 770 17.86 -41.84 25.03
N ALA A 771 18.88 -42.55 24.55
CA ALA A 771 19.38 -42.37 23.19
C ALA A 771 18.33 -42.76 22.14
N LEU A 772 17.69 -43.93 22.28
CA LEU A 772 16.66 -44.41 21.35
C LEU A 772 15.42 -43.49 21.31
N TYR A 773 15.00 -43.00 22.47
CA TYR A 773 13.93 -42.02 22.63
C TYR A 773 14.27 -40.71 21.91
N LEU A 774 15.46 -40.14 22.16
CA LEU A 774 15.89 -38.91 21.51
C LEU A 774 16.11 -39.11 20.00
N GLU A 775 16.64 -40.25 19.57
CA GLU A 775 16.81 -40.60 18.15
C GLU A 775 15.45 -40.77 17.44
N GLY A 776 14.50 -41.45 18.08
CA GLY A 776 13.14 -41.63 17.58
C GLY A 776 12.38 -40.31 17.44
N ARG A 777 12.53 -39.42 18.44
CA ARG A 777 12.00 -38.06 18.40
C ARG A 777 12.60 -37.19 17.30
N VAL A 778 13.92 -37.20 17.16
CA VAL A 778 14.61 -36.44 16.10
C VAL A 778 14.27 -37.00 14.72
N ALA A 779 14.11 -38.31 14.58
CA ALA A 779 13.67 -38.95 13.34
C ALA A 779 12.23 -38.55 12.97
N LEU A 780 11.32 -38.52 13.94
CA LEU A 780 9.94 -38.07 13.74
C LEU A 780 9.89 -36.57 13.41
N ALA A 781 10.69 -35.75 14.09
CA ALA A 781 10.81 -34.32 13.80
C ALA A 781 11.36 -34.05 12.39
N LYS A 782 12.31 -34.85 11.89
CA LYS A 782 12.80 -34.76 10.50
C LYS A 782 11.73 -35.11 9.47
N LEU A 783 10.88 -36.07 9.79
CA LEU A 783 9.81 -36.49 8.89
C LEU A 783 8.73 -35.41 8.77
N LEU A 784 8.46 -34.70 9.87
CA LEU A 784 7.40 -33.68 9.96
C LEU A 784 7.88 -32.26 9.62
N PHE A 785 9.10 -31.90 10.03
CA PHE A 785 9.70 -30.55 9.92
C PHE A 785 11.18 -30.63 9.46
N PRO A 786 11.42 -31.01 8.19
CA PRO A 786 12.76 -31.37 7.72
C PRO A 786 13.75 -30.20 7.77
N THR A 787 13.34 -28.95 7.51
CA THR A 787 14.26 -27.81 7.49
C THR A 787 14.64 -27.39 8.91
N GLU A 788 13.65 -27.31 9.79
CA GLU A 788 13.75 -26.89 11.17
C GLU A 788 14.58 -27.90 11.98
N ALA A 789 14.32 -29.21 11.79
CA ALA A 789 15.10 -30.28 12.39
C ALA A 789 16.56 -30.27 11.91
N ASN A 790 16.81 -30.02 10.63
CA ASN A 790 18.17 -29.94 10.09
C ASN A 790 18.96 -28.73 10.64
N VAL A 791 18.30 -27.59 10.87
CA VAL A 791 18.92 -26.42 11.53
C VAL A 791 19.25 -26.75 12.98
N ALA A 792 18.32 -27.33 13.74
CA ALA A 792 18.54 -27.70 15.13
C ALA A 792 19.65 -28.76 15.31
N MET A 793 19.78 -29.69 14.36
CA MET A 793 20.85 -30.69 14.37
C MET A 793 22.23 -30.13 14.05
N TYR A 794 22.31 -29.19 13.10
CA TYR A 794 23.56 -28.52 12.76
C TYR A 794 24.12 -27.75 13.96
N VAL A 795 23.25 -27.02 14.67
CA VAL A 795 23.60 -26.27 15.89
C VAL A 795 24.06 -27.18 17.03
N ALA A 796 23.55 -28.42 17.07
CA ALA A 796 23.92 -29.41 18.07
C ALA A 796 25.19 -30.21 17.73
N GLN A 797 25.84 -29.97 16.58
CA GLN A 797 27.04 -30.69 16.12
C GLN A 797 26.86 -32.22 16.06
N VAL A 798 25.70 -32.69 15.57
CA VAL A 798 25.45 -34.13 15.39
C VAL A 798 26.16 -34.62 14.11
N ASP A 799 27.48 -34.76 14.16
CA ASP A 799 28.24 -35.52 13.17
C ASP A 799 28.23 -36.99 13.55
N GLY A 800 27.90 -37.87 12.59
CA GLY A 800 27.52 -39.27 12.80
C GLY A 800 28.60 -40.22 13.36
N THR A 801 29.68 -39.71 13.96
CA THR A 801 30.87 -40.49 14.35
C THR A 801 31.46 -40.17 15.73
N SER A 802 30.79 -39.42 16.62
CA SER A 802 31.31 -39.13 17.98
C SER A 802 30.78 -40.07 19.08
N GLU A 803 31.55 -40.21 20.17
CA GLU A 803 31.29 -41.07 21.34
C GLU A 803 29.83 -41.00 21.83
N HIS A 804 29.31 -42.14 22.30
CA HIS A 804 27.89 -42.32 22.67
C HIS A 804 27.35 -41.24 23.62
N LEU A 805 28.18 -40.74 24.55
CA LEU A 805 27.80 -39.68 25.50
C LEU A 805 27.72 -38.28 24.85
N HIS A 806 28.58 -37.99 23.87
CA HIS A 806 28.56 -36.75 23.10
C HIS A 806 27.34 -36.71 22.17
N ARG A 807 27.03 -37.86 21.56
CA ARG A 807 25.85 -38.06 20.72
C ARG A 807 24.54 -37.89 21.51
N ILE A 808 24.45 -38.45 22.71
CA ILE A 808 23.28 -38.26 23.60
C ILE A 808 23.13 -36.79 24.01
N ARG A 809 24.23 -36.09 24.35
CA ARG A 809 24.19 -34.65 24.67
C ARG A 809 23.74 -33.81 23.47
N ALA A 810 24.24 -34.13 22.27
CA ALA A 810 23.87 -33.43 21.05
C ALA A 810 22.38 -33.61 20.72
N LEU A 811 21.88 -34.86 20.78
CA LEU A 811 20.46 -35.16 20.59
C LEU A 811 19.56 -34.52 21.66
N ALA A 812 20.00 -34.52 22.92
CA ALA A 812 19.29 -33.85 24.01
C ALA A 812 19.19 -32.33 23.76
N LYS A 813 20.27 -31.71 23.30
CA LYS A 813 20.31 -30.28 22.95
C LYS A 813 19.42 -29.95 21.75
N THR A 814 19.35 -30.84 20.74
CA THR A 814 18.42 -30.70 19.60
C THR A 814 16.96 -30.74 20.07
N VAL A 815 16.63 -31.68 20.95
CA VAL A 815 15.28 -31.81 21.51
C VAL A 815 14.93 -30.61 22.40
N GLU A 816 15.87 -30.15 23.22
CA GLU A 816 15.68 -28.97 24.09
C GLU A 816 15.45 -27.70 23.27
N LEU A 817 16.20 -27.49 22.18
CA LEU A 817 15.93 -26.43 21.20
C LEU A 817 14.52 -26.57 20.62
N GLY A 818 14.10 -27.78 20.22
CA GLY A 818 12.74 -28.06 19.75
C GLY A 818 11.66 -27.68 20.77
N LYS A 819 11.80 -28.11 22.03
CA LYS A 819 10.88 -27.76 23.14
C LYS A 819 10.84 -26.24 23.38
N HIS A 820 11.97 -25.57 23.19
CA HIS A 820 12.11 -24.13 23.38
C HIS A 820 11.38 -23.28 22.33
N PHE A 821 11.21 -23.83 21.12
CA PHE A 821 10.52 -23.19 20.00
C PHE A 821 9.06 -23.62 19.84
N PHE A 822 8.70 -24.88 20.15
CA PHE A 822 7.36 -25.43 19.96
C PHE A 822 6.95 -26.38 21.10
N PRO A 823 6.45 -25.85 22.24
CA PRO A 823 6.23 -26.64 23.45
C PRO A 823 5.06 -27.63 23.35
N ARG A 824 3.88 -27.24 22.84
CA ARG A 824 2.75 -28.18 22.69
C ARG A 824 3.03 -29.20 21.59
N CYS A 825 3.70 -28.80 20.51
CA CYS A 825 4.19 -29.76 19.50
C CYS A 825 5.18 -30.76 20.13
N SER A 826 6.04 -30.30 21.03
CA SER A 826 6.95 -31.18 21.77
C SER A 826 6.19 -32.11 22.72
N GLU A 827 5.14 -31.66 23.40
CA GLU A 827 4.32 -32.50 24.27
C GLU A 827 3.59 -33.58 23.47
N VAL A 828 3.02 -33.23 22.32
CA VAL A 828 2.40 -34.21 21.43
C VAL A 828 3.44 -35.22 20.91
N ILE A 829 4.66 -34.79 20.61
CA ILE A 829 5.76 -35.69 20.24
C ILE A 829 6.22 -36.53 21.45
N ASP A 830 6.21 -35.99 22.67
CA ASP A 830 6.56 -36.71 23.90
C ASP A 830 5.56 -37.85 24.15
N ASP A 831 4.26 -37.55 24.11
CA ASP A 831 3.17 -38.54 24.27
C ASP A 831 3.24 -39.65 23.21
N MET A 832 3.65 -39.32 21.99
CA MET A 832 3.74 -40.27 20.87
C MET A 832 4.99 -41.16 20.89
N VAL A 833 6.05 -40.73 21.56
CA VAL A 833 7.26 -41.55 21.71
C VAL A 833 7.19 -42.39 22.99
N ASP A 834 6.37 -42.00 23.98
CA ASP A 834 6.12 -42.76 25.20
C ASP A 834 5.11 -43.92 25.01
N ASP A 835 4.19 -43.83 24.04
CA ASP A 835 3.47 -44.98 23.48
C ASP A 835 4.40 -45.69 22.47
N ASP A 836 4.53 -47.03 22.51
CA ASP A 836 5.43 -47.88 21.68
C ASP A 836 5.17 -47.82 20.12
N ASP A 837 4.64 -46.72 19.59
CA ASP A 837 4.18 -46.47 18.22
C ASP A 837 5.32 -46.17 17.21
N LEU A 838 6.56 -45.97 17.68
CA LEU A 838 7.71 -45.62 16.82
C LEU A 838 8.09 -46.72 15.82
N SER A 839 7.76 -47.98 16.15
CA SER A 839 7.98 -49.14 15.28
C SER A 839 6.91 -49.26 14.18
N GLU A 840 5.72 -48.68 14.35
CA GLU A 840 4.62 -48.80 13.38
C GLU A 840 4.67 -47.72 12.28
N LEU A 841 5.18 -46.52 12.58
CA LEU A 841 5.21 -45.38 11.64
C LEU A 841 6.38 -45.44 10.63
N LEU A 842 7.49 -46.09 10.98
CA LEU A 842 8.65 -46.26 10.08
C LEU A 842 8.41 -47.32 8.96
N TYR A 843 7.35 -48.14 9.07
CA TYR A 843 7.05 -49.23 8.14
C TYR A 843 5.59 -49.21 7.63
N ILE A 844 5.13 -48.06 7.11
CA ILE A 844 3.77 -47.89 6.52
C ILE A 844 3.46 -48.93 5.43
N GLN A 845 4.48 -49.55 4.82
CA GLN A 845 4.34 -50.52 3.74
C GLN A 845 4.26 -52.00 4.16
N ASN A 846 4.48 -52.36 5.43
CA ASN A 846 4.44 -53.76 5.86
C ASN A 846 3.19 -54.07 6.70
N GLY A 847 2.53 -55.18 6.34
CA GLY A 847 1.27 -55.63 6.93
C GLY A 847 0.19 -55.94 5.89
N THR A 848 -0.91 -56.52 6.34
CA THR A 848 -2.10 -56.79 5.52
C THR A 848 -2.75 -55.48 5.04
N ARG A 849 -3.63 -55.56 4.03
CA ARG A 849 -4.30 -54.36 3.47
C ARG A 849 -5.08 -53.57 4.52
N GLU A 850 -5.63 -54.26 5.51
CA GLU A 850 -6.38 -53.67 6.62
C GLU A 850 -5.45 -52.99 7.63
N GLU A 851 -4.31 -53.61 7.98
CA GLU A 851 -3.27 -53.00 8.82
C GLU A 851 -2.67 -51.74 8.18
N ARG A 852 -2.40 -51.76 6.87
CA ARG A 852 -1.92 -50.57 6.14
C ARG A 852 -2.92 -49.42 6.17
N GLN A 853 -4.23 -49.72 6.10
CA GLN A 853 -5.28 -48.71 6.21
C GLN A 853 -5.44 -48.19 7.64
N LEU A 854 -5.25 -49.05 8.65
CA LEU A 854 -5.24 -48.65 10.05
C LEU A 854 -4.05 -47.74 10.35
N LYS A 855 -2.83 -48.13 9.94
CA LYS A 855 -1.60 -47.33 10.07
C LYS A 855 -1.70 -45.99 9.35
N LYS A 856 -2.31 -45.95 8.16
CA LYS A 856 -2.54 -44.70 7.42
C LYS A 856 -3.56 -43.79 8.11
N ARG A 857 -4.61 -44.35 8.71
CA ARG A 857 -5.57 -43.58 9.53
C ARG A 857 -4.90 -43.02 10.77
N ARG A 858 -4.14 -43.84 11.50
CA ARG A 858 -3.38 -43.44 12.69
C ARG A 858 -2.36 -42.35 12.38
N TYR A 859 -1.63 -42.46 11.28
CA TYR A 859 -0.71 -41.40 10.80
C TYR A 859 -1.43 -40.08 10.51
N ILE A 860 -2.63 -40.13 9.90
CA ILE A 860 -3.43 -38.92 9.63
C ILE A 860 -3.93 -38.29 10.94
N GLU A 861 -4.41 -39.10 11.88
CA GLU A 861 -4.85 -38.64 13.22
C GLU A 861 -3.69 -37.96 13.98
N ILE A 862 -2.51 -38.58 13.96
CA ILE A 862 -1.28 -38.05 14.56
C ILE A 862 -0.89 -36.72 13.90
N GLN A 863 -0.93 -36.67 12.57
CA GLN A 863 -0.60 -35.47 11.81
C GLN A 863 -1.61 -34.34 12.07
N GLU A 864 -2.89 -34.66 12.24
CA GLU A 864 -3.94 -33.69 12.60
C GLU A 864 -3.76 -33.17 14.03
N ALA A 865 -3.41 -34.04 14.98
CA ALA A 865 -3.11 -33.67 16.36
C ALA A 865 -1.91 -32.72 16.46
N ILE A 866 -0.81 -33.02 15.75
CA ILE A 866 0.38 -32.16 15.72
C ILE A 866 0.11 -30.84 14.98
N THR A 867 -0.62 -30.87 13.86
CA THR A 867 -0.97 -29.65 13.12
C THR A 867 -1.87 -28.74 13.95
N LYS A 868 -2.81 -29.33 14.69
CA LYS A 868 -3.65 -28.62 15.65
C LYS A 868 -2.82 -28.04 16.79
N ALA A 869 -1.94 -28.84 17.41
CA ALA A 869 -1.03 -28.37 18.45
C ALA A 869 -0.09 -27.25 17.97
N PHE A 870 0.37 -27.31 16.72
CA PHE A 870 1.16 -26.26 16.09
C PHE A 870 0.35 -24.97 15.88
N HIS A 871 -0.89 -25.07 15.43
CA HIS A 871 -1.78 -23.93 15.31
C HIS A 871 -2.19 -23.37 16.67
N GLU A 872 -2.32 -24.20 17.70
CA GLU A 872 -2.62 -23.79 19.08
C GLU A 872 -1.40 -23.15 19.75
N ASP A 873 -0.20 -23.70 19.58
CA ASP A 873 1.08 -23.05 19.93
C ASP A 873 1.14 -21.67 19.26
N LYS A 874 0.77 -21.58 17.99
CA LYS A 874 0.72 -20.32 17.22
C LYS A 874 -0.39 -19.35 17.68
N GLU A 875 -1.56 -19.83 18.07
CA GLU A 875 -2.67 -19.00 18.54
C GLU A 875 -2.49 -18.51 19.98
N GLU A 876 -1.91 -19.32 20.86
CA GLU A 876 -1.56 -18.90 22.22
C GLU A 876 -0.37 -17.94 22.20
N LEU A 877 0.57 -18.13 21.27
CA LEU A 877 1.59 -17.14 20.93
C LEU A 877 0.96 -15.82 20.46
N ASN A 878 -0.19 -15.86 19.78
CA ASN A 878 -0.94 -14.65 19.40
C ASN A 878 -1.76 -14.06 20.56
N LYS A 879 -2.32 -14.86 21.47
CA LYS A 879 -3.12 -14.39 22.62
C LYS A 879 -2.27 -13.81 23.75
N SER A 880 -1.02 -14.27 23.90
CA SER A 880 -0.07 -13.71 24.86
C SER A 880 0.43 -12.31 24.46
N ILE A 881 0.32 -11.93 23.18
CA ILE A 881 0.57 -10.57 22.65
C ILE A 881 -0.44 -9.56 23.21
N ASP A 882 -1.69 -9.96 23.45
CA ASP A 882 -2.73 -9.06 23.98
C ASP A 882 -2.55 -8.79 25.48
N ILE A 883 -1.91 -9.70 26.23
CA ILE A 883 -1.80 -9.60 27.69
C ILE A 883 -0.55 -8.79 28.13
N SER A 884 0.51 -8.72 27.32
CA SER A 884 1.73 -7.94 27.64
C SER A 884 1.62 -6.43 27.38
N SER A 885 0.48 -5.93 26.89
CA SER A 885 0.20 -4.48 26.79
C SER A 885 -0.50 -3.89 28.03
N SER A 886 -0.71 -4.69 29.08
CA SER A 886 -1.30 -4.28 30.36
C SER A 886 -0.25 -4.18 31.47
N SER A 887 0.49 -3.07 31.54
CA SER A 887 1.30 -2.74 32.71
C SER A 887 0.42 -2.30 33.90
N ARG A 888 0.37 -3.10 34.98
CA ARG A 888 -0.20 -2.70 36.28
C ARG A 888 0.88 -2.06 37.18
N PRO A 889 0.48 -1.14 38.09
CA PRO A 889 1.36 -0.17 38.74
C PRO A 889 2.15 -0.72 39.93
N VAL A 890 3.30 -0.08 40.15
CA VAL A 890 4.29 -0.36 41.20
C VAL A 890 3.72 -0.16 42.61
N ARG A 891 3.94 -1.15 43.49
CA ARG A 891 3.69 -1.13 44.95
C ARG A 891 4.77 -0.28 45.64
N GLY A 892 4.36 0.79 46.34
CA GLY A 892 5.21 1.55 47.26
C GLY A 892 5.23 0.95 48.67
N VAL A 893 6.43 0.84 49.24
CA VAL A 893 6.73 0.51 50.64
C VAL A 893 6.33 1.71 51.53
N GLY A 894 5.59 1.46 52.62
CA GLY A 894 4.86 2.49 53.37
C GLY A 894 5.44 2.94 54.72
N ARG A 895 4.64 3.73 55.44
CA ARG A 895 4.55 3.88 56.92
C ARG A 895 3.39 4.84 57.30
N PRO A 896 2.91 4.91 58.56
CA PRO A 896 1.62 4.32 58.94
C PRO A 896 0.53 5.30 59.44
N ASN A 897 -0.70 4.79 59.39
CA ASN A 897 -1.95 5.11 60.11
C ASN A 897 -1.99 6.27 61.13
N GLY A 898 -2.95 7.17 60.90
CA GLY A 898 -3.61 8.00 61.90
C GLY A 898 -5.12 8.14 61.61
N LYS A 899 -5.93 7.38 62.35
CA LYS A 899 -7.40 7.39 62.51
C LYS A 899 -7.95 8.83 62.74
N LEU A 900 -9.06 9.29 62.16
CA LEU A 900 -10.51 9.18 62.54
C LEU A 900 -11.23 10.50 62.05
N PRO A 901 -12.58 10.65 62.11
CA PRO A 901 -13.41 11.09 60.98
C PRO A 901 -14.26 12.35 61.27
N LEU A 902 -15.24 12.60 60.37
CA LEU A 902 -16.54 13.29 60.56
C LEU A 902 -16.71 14.68 59.94
N LYS A 903 -17.73 14.73 59.08
CA LYS A 903 -18.77 15.77 58.94
C LYS A 903 -18.31 17.23 58.84
N LYS A 904 -18.50 17.82 57.66
CA LYS A 904 -19.72 18.56 57.29
C LYS A 904 -19.74 18.84 55.80
#